data_AF-A0A7C4HQB5-F1
#
_entry.id   AF-A0A7C4HQB5-F1
#
_cell.length_a   1.000
_cell.length_b   1.000
_cell.length_c   1.000
_cell.angle_alpha   90.00
_cell.angle_beta   90.00
_cell.angle_gamma   90.00
#
_symmetry.space_group_name_H-M   'P 1'
#
loop_
_entity.id
_entity.type
_entity.pdbx_description
1 polymer ?
#
loop_
_entity_poly.entity_id
_entity_poly.type
_entity_poly.pdbx_seq_one_letter_code
_entity_poly.pdbx_strand_id
1 'polypeptide(L)'
;MPLISQVGRRSLKVRLLFLSMYLLLALGAASMVYPFWLMLAMSFSGRSDFHDMRLVPRYWVSEAALFRKYLLDLTPGDRPAWSANEQMPVGVNAAWFGYDRWFTVRDVHEEDLAAVMAIPTAQRQAMARDLRDFLDSRCPREFRYPCGVFDADAAISLRADYYAWLEARYGSLEAVNRAYHDTAATWAELGLVIENLHRQPGTTPRERDWREFLETRPPERAALIDADFAVSYFLRNDELPADYDGERDAAGNIIRARIRFDDLEAGKFGAARREAFLRSHAPARFITLDTERATPAWREFLRSKQQNPDLALPARLPEGGEIAGLWSQFLQRACPPEAIRLRRTDDYWRPFLRERYGTVERLNAAYGAAYASFEDVRMPWAAFRYDNFLREKGLRLRYLTHNFREVFAFIAKHGSALRVTAIYIALTLLAALTVNPLAAYAMSRFRLRESHHILIFLLATMTFPAEVLMIPNFLMIKNFPLAAVLLVVGAMVLFFVLTQTLGKRIPLALSATLALATLAVLLLKGLPWLERKMNLPLSVSLMNTFWALVLPGLANGYGIFLLKGFFDSLPPELYEAGLIDGAGELTMFWRITMPMSKPILAVIALGAFGSAYGAFMHAFLICQDPKMWTLMVFLYEFQQLHIVPMVMASLVVAALPTLLVFIVCQNIILRGIVIPTFK
;
A
#
# COMPACT_ATOMS: atom_id res chain seq x y z
N MET A 1 0.04 35.54 -32.47
CA MET A 1 -0.90 36.18 -33.41
C MET A 1 -2.32 35.77 -33.05
N PRO A 2 -3.30 36.67 -32.88
CA PRO A 2 -4.68 36.23 -32.82
C PRO A 2 -5.10 35.81 -34.24
N LEU A 3 -5.36 34.52 -34.44
CA LEU A 3 -5.93 33.95 -35.68
C LEU A 3 -7.25 34.62 -36.13
N ILE A 4 -7.86 35.43 -35.25
CA ILE A 4 -9.15 36.08 -35.43
C ILE A 4 -8.97 37.59 -35.30
N SER A 5 -9.40 38.33 -36.34
CA SER A 5 -9.33 39.80 -36.38
C SER A 5 -10.11 40.44 -35.23
N GLN A 6 -9.67 41.60 -34.76
CA GLN A 6 -10.35 42.30 -33.65
C GLN A 6 -11.83 42.63 -33.96
N VAL A 7 -12.15 42.89 -35.24
CA VAL A 7 -13.52 43.14 -35.71
C VAL A 7 -14.37 41.86 -35.66
N GLY A 8 -13.79 40.71 -36.02
CA GLY A 8 -14.46 39.40 -36.00
C GLY A 8 -14.95 38.97 -34.61
N ARG A 9 -14.29 39.41 -33.53
CA ARG A 9 -14.66 39.08 -32.14
C ARG A 9 -16.05 39.55 -31.71
N ARG A 10 -16.66 40.51 -32.43
CA ARG A 10 -18.02 40.99 -32.15
C ARG A 10 -19.11 40.12 -32.79
N SER A 11 -18.78 39.28 -33.76
CA SER A 11 -19.73 38.37 -34.42
C SER A 11 -20.20 37.27 -33.47
N LEU A 12 -21.51 36.99 -33.46
CA LEU A 12 -22.11 35.91 -32.67
C LEU A 12 -21.44 34.55 -32.97
N LYS A 13 -21.13 34.27 -34.24
CA LYS A 13 -20.47 33.02 -34.66
C LYS A 13 -19.09 32.86 -34.01
N VAL A 14 -18.32 33.94 -33.92
CA VAL A 14 -16.98 33.93 -33.31
C VAL A 14 -17.07 33.83 -31.79
N ARG A 15 -18.07 34.47 -31.16
CA ARG A 15 -18.33 34.32 -29.72
C ARG A 15 -18.72 32.89 -29.36
N LEU A 16 -19.56 32.24 -30.17
CA LEU A 16 -19.93 30.83 -30.00
C LEU A 16 -18.72 29.91 -30.17
N LEU A 17 -17.83 30.18 -31.14
CA LEU A 17 -16.57 29.45 -31.30
C LEU A 17 -15.64 29.60 -30.08
N PHE A 18 -15.49 30.82 -29.53
CA PHE A 18 -14.73 31.00 -28.29
C PHE A 18 -15.37 30.28 -27.12
N LEU A 19 -16.69 30.36 -26.98
CA LEU A 19 -17.41 29.65 -25.92
C LEU A 19 -17.20 28.14 -26.02
N SER A 20 -17.32 27.55 -27.23
CA SER A 20 -17.08 26.11 -27.41
C SER A 20 -15.63 25.72 -27.10
N MET A 21 -14.66 26.54 -27.49
CA MET A 21 -13.25 26.31 -27.19
C MET A 21 -12.98 26.41 -25.69
N TYR A 22 -13.54 27.41 -24.98
CA TYR A 22 -13.42 27.52 -23.53
C TYR A 22 -14.11 26.38 -22.79
N LEU A 23 -15.29 25.94 -23.25
CA LEU A 23 -15.99 24.78 -22.68
C LEU A 23 -15.19 23.49 -22.86
N LEU A 24 -14.62 23.26 -24.06
CA LEU A 24 -13.75 22.11 -24.32
C LEU A 24 -12.49 22.14 -23.45
N LEU A 25 -11.84 23.30 -23.33
CA LEU A 25 -10.65 23.47 -22.47
C LEU A 25 -10.99 23.30 -20.99
N ALA A 26 -12.13 23.83 -20.52
CA ALA A 26 -12.58 23.66 -19.14
C ALA A 26 -12.93 22.20 -18.83
N LEU A 27 -13.59 21.50 -19.77
CA LEU A 27 -13.89 20.07 -19.65
C LEU A 27 -12.60 19.24 -19.59
N GLY A 28 -11.63 19.55 -20.45
CA GLY A 28 -10.30 18.92 -20.44
C GLY A 28 -9.52 19.20 -19.15
N ALA A 29 -9.59 20.43 -18.62
CA ALA A 29 -8.98 20.75 -17.34
C ALA A 29 -9.64 20.00 -16.18
N ALA A 30 -10.97 19.93 -16.16
CA ALA A 30 -11.73 19.21 -15.14
C ALA A 30 -11.42 17.70 -15.17
N SER A 31 -11.32 17.09 -16.35
CA SER A 31 -11.00 15.66 -16.50
C SER A 31 -9.57 15.32 -16.08
N MET A 32 -8.63 16.28 -16.15
CA MET A 32 -7.26 16.11 -15.65
C MET A 32 -7.14 16.34 -14.14
N VAL A 33 -7.85 17.35 -13.60
CA VAL A 33 -7.76 17.72 -12.17
C VAL A 33 -8.55 16.74 -11.29
N TYR A 34 -9.70 16.26 -11.74
CA TYR A 34 -10.58 15.40 -10.93
C TYR A 34 -9.90 14.11 -10.44
N PRO A 35 -9.20 13.31 -11.29
CA PRO A 35 -8.50 12.11 -10.81
C PRO A 35 -7.39 12.42 -9.81
N PHE A 36 -6.66 13.53 -10.01
CA PHE A 36 -5.62 13.95 -9.06
C PHE A 36 -6.22 14.37 -7.72
N TRP A 37 -7.33 15.12 -7.74
CA TRP A 37 -8.03 15.52 -6.52
C TRP A 37 -8.60 14.32 -5.78
N LEU A 38 -9.13 13.34 -6.51
CA LEU A 38 -9.61 12.09 -5.95
C LEU A 38 -8.46 11.28 -5.33
N MET A 39 -7.32 11.15 -6.02
CA MET A 39 -6.11 10.52 -5.49
C MET A 39 -5.65 11.21 -4.20
N LEU A 40 -5.62 12.54 -4.17
CA LEU A 40 -5.26 13.31 -2.99
C LEU A 40 -6.24 13.09 -1.84
N ALA A 41 -7.56 13.13 -2.09
CA ALA A 41 -8.56 12.85 -1.07
C ALA A 41 -8.42 11.43 -0.50
N MET A 42 -8.22 10.45 -1.38
CA MET A 42 -8.03 9.04 -1.03
C MET A 42 -6.73 8.79 -0.25
N SER A 43 -5.70 9.61 -0.45
CA SER A 43 -4.46 9.54 0.33
C SER A 43 -4.64 9.86 1.81
N PHE A 44 -5.71 10.55 2.17
CA PHE A 44 -6.10 10.86 3.56
C PHE A 44 -7.20 9.94 4.08
N SER A 45 -7.73 9.04 3.25
CA SER A 45 -8.70 8.04 3.66
C SER A 45 -7.99 6.88 4.37
N GLY A 46 -8.79 6.01 4.98
CA GLY A 46 -8.40 4.72 5.53
C GLY A 46 -9.30 3.62 4.97
N ARG A 47 -9.34 2.48 5.64
CA ARG A 47 -10.08 1.31 5.14
C ARG A 47 -11.60 1.50 5.20
N SER A 48 -12.06 2.28 6.16
CA SER A 48 -13.48 2.51 6.41
C SER A 48 -14.16 3.47 5.42
N ASP A 49 -13.39 4.29 4.69
CA ASP A 49 -13.89 5.41 3.89
C ASP A 49 -13.25 5.55 2.50
N PHE A 50 -12.31 4.69 2.09
CA PHE A 50 -11.74 4.76 0.73
C PHE A 50 -12.75 4.39 -0.37
N HIS A 51 -13.73 3.54 -0.08
CA HIS A 51 -14.76 3.18 -1.06
C HIS A 51 -15.73 4.33 -1.35
N ASP A 52 -15.80 5.36 -0.50
CA ASP A 52 -16.72 6.46 -0.69
C ASP A 52 -16.34 7.33 -1.90
N MET A 53 -15.08 7.30 -2.34
CA MET A 53 -14.54 8.06 -3.48
C MET A 53 -14.95 9.55 -3.46
N ARG A 54 -15.02 10.15 -2.26
CA ARG A 54 -15.40 11.55 -2.08
C ARG A 54 -14.19 12.46 -2.19
N LEU A 55 -14.40 13.64 -2.78
CA LEU A 55 -13.37 14.70 -2.87
C LEU A 55 -13.01 15.27 -1.50
N VAL A 56 -13.94 15.21 -0.54
CA VAL A 56 -13.73 15.63 0.85
C VAL A 56 -14.12 14.47 1.76
N PRO A 57 -13.16 13.87 2.51
CA PRO A 57 -13.46 12.80 3.44
C PRO A 57 -14.44 13.25 4.53
N ARG A 58 -15.48 12.44 4.81
CA ARG A 58 -16.55 12.82 5.76
C ARG A 58 -16.03 13.09 7.17
N TYR A 59 -14.99 12.39 7.62
CA TYR A 59 -14.42 12.56 8.97
C TYR A 59 -13.83 13.95 9.23
N TRP A 60 -13.63 14.75 8.18
CA TRP A 60 -13.20 16.14 8.31
C TRP A 60 -14.31 17.02 8.86
N VAL A 61 -15.57 16.74 8.49
CA VAL A 61 -16.72 17.60 8.77
C VAL A 61 -17.69 16.96 9.78
N SER A 62 -17.87 15.64 9.75
CA SER A 62 -18.79 14.91 10.62
C SER A 62 -18.03 14.24 11.77
N GLU A 63 -18.43 14.53 13.01
CA GLU A 63 -17.93 13.82 14.20
C GLU A 63 -18.39 12.36 14.20
N ALA A 64 -19.63 12.08 13.74
CA ALA A 64 -20.11 10.72 13.59
C ALA A 64 -19.27 9.93 12.58
N ALA A 65 -18.86 10.55 11.46
CA ALA A 65 -17.96 9.92 10.50
C ALA A 65 -16.56 9.70 11.08
N LEU A 66 -16.05 10.63 11.88
CA LEU A 66 -14.77 10.47 12.57
C LEU A 66 -14.83 9.39 13.65
N PHE A 67 -15.93 9.29 14.39
CA PHE A 67 -16.14 8.24 15.38
C PHE A 67 -16.30 6.88 14.70
N ARG A 68 -17.07 6.79 13.61
CA ARG A 68 -17.15 5.61 12.74
C ARG A 68 -15.76 5.19 12.28
N LYS A 69 -14.98 6.13 11.75
CA LYS A 69 -13.59 5.89 11.31
C LYS A 69 -12.71 5.42 12.46
N TYR A 70 -12.83 6.04 13.63
CA TYR A 70 -12.13 5.62 14.84
C TYR A 70 -12.43 4.16 15.17
N LEU A 71 -13.70 3.77 15.20
CA LEU A 71 -14.11 2.41 15.52
C LEU A 71 -13.63 1.40 14.48
N LEU A 72 -13.75 1.72 13.20
CA LEU A 72 -13.43 0.78 12.12
C LEU A 72 -11.92 0.68 11.85
N ASP A 73 -11.18 1.79 11.96
CA ASP A 73 -9.73 1.82 11.78
C ASP A 73 -8.97 1.47 13.09
N LEU A 74 -9.66 1.30 14.23
CA LEU A 74 -9.13 0.66 15.45
C LEU A 74 -8.81 -0.83 15.21
N THR A 75 -9.39 -1.44 14.17
CA THR A 75 -9.08 -2.78 13.66
C THR A 75 -8.20 -2.71 12.43
N PRO A 76 -7.03 -3.34 12.46
CA PRO A 76 -6.18 -3.47 11.27
C PRO A 76 -6.19 -4.89 10.66
N GLY A 77 -6.74 -5.06 9.44
CA GLY A 77 -6.27 -5.98 8.36
C GLY A 77 -6.83 -5.46 7.02
N ASP A 78 -6.16 -5.29 5.86
CA ASP A 78 -5.10 -6.00 5.09
C ASP A 78 -5.54 -7.24 4.30
N ARG A 79 -6.65 -7.14 3.56
CA ARG A 79 -6.80 -7.87 2.29
C ARG A 79 -7.11 -6.93 1.13
N PRO A 80 -6.44 -7.09 -0.04
CA PRO A 80 -7.08 -6.82 -1.32
C PRO A 80 -8.21 -7.85 -1.51
N ALA A 81 -9.34 -7.47 -2.11
CA ALA A 81 -10.40 -8.42 -2.45
C ALA A 81 -9.85 -9.44 -3.48
N TRP A 82 -9.49 -10.64 -3.04
CA TRP A 82 -8.90 -11.67 -3.92
C TRP A 82 -9.95 -12.49 -4.68
N SER A 83 -11.24 -12.18 -4.56
CA SER A 83 -12.23 -12.65 -5.51
C SER A 83 -13.32 -11.61 -5.74
N ALA A 84 -13.75 -11.46 -7.00
CA ALA A 84 -14.90 -10.66 -7.38
C ALA A 84 -16.24 -11.21 -6.80
N ASN A 85 -16.20 -12.39 -6.16
CA ASN A 85 -17.36 -13.10 -5.63
C ASN A 85 -17.40 -13.19 -4.09
N GLU A 86 -16.39 -12.68 -3.36
CA GLU A 86 -16.49 -12.52 -1.90
C GLU A 86 -17.18 -11.18 -1.59
N GLN A 87 -18.44 -11.24 -1.14
CA GLN A 87 -19.21 -10.07 -0.68
C GLN A 87 -18.74 -9.49 0.68
N MET A 88 -17.48 -9.77 1.07
CA MET A 88 -16.74 -9.34 2.28
C MET A 88 -17.19 -9.92 3.64
N PRO A 89 -16.30 -10.61 4.39
CA PRO A 89 -16.60 -11.05 5.75
C PRO A 89 -15.48 -10.68 6.75
N VAL A 90 -15.56 -9.58 7.53
CA VAL A 90 -14.67 -9.39 8.71
C VAL A 90 -15.36 -8.65 9.86
N GLY A 91 -15.31 -9.27 11.05
CA GLY A 91 -16.07 -8.94 12.24
C GLY A 91 -15.56 -7.70 12.97
N VAL A 92 -16.31 -6.63 12.84
CA VAL A 92 -16.58 -5.74 13.97
C VAL A 92 -17.37 -6.61 14.96
N ASN A 93 -16.76 -7.00 16.08
CA ASN A 93 -17.37 -7.89 17.04
C ASN A 93 -18.77 -7.35 17.43
N ALA A 94 -19.81 -8.18 17.38
CA ALA A 94 -21.18 -7.84 17.77
C ALA A 94 -21.24 -7.21 19.18
N ALA A 95 -20.23 -7.49 20.03
CA ALA A 95 -20.05 -6.85 21.33
C ALA A 95 -19.74 -5.33 21.27
N TRP A 96 -19.19 -4.78 20.18
CA TRP A 96 -18.65 -3.41 20.15
C TRP A 96 -19.70 -2.30 20.27
N PHE A 97 -20.93 -2.57 19.85
CA PHE A 97 -21.98 -1.56 19.77
C PHE A 97 -23.11 -1.76 20.77
N GLY A 98 -23.07 -2.78 21.63
CA GLY A 98 -24.19 -3.04 22.55
C GLY A 98 -25.53 -3.28 21.85
N TYR A 99 -25.48 -3.54 20.53
CA TYR A 99 -26.61 -3.84 19.67
C TYR A 99 -26.17 -4.88 18.62
N ASP A 100 -26.20 -6.17 18.98
CA ASP A 100 -27.18 -7.09 18.40
C ASP A 100 -27.43 -7.13 16.87
N ARG A 101 -26.48 -6.81 15.99
CA ARG A 101 -26.62 -7.04 14.53
C ARG A 101 -25.32 -7.54 13.93
N TRP A 102 -25.42 -8.31 12.85
CA TRP A 102 -24.27 -8.59 11.99
C TRP A 102 -23.74 -7.28 11.39
N PHE A 103 -22.48 -6.97 11.64
CA PHE A 103 -21.81 -5.80 11.07
C PHE A 103 -20.65 -6.21 10.17
N THR A 104 -20.73 -5.85 8.89
CA THR A 104 -19.55 -5.53 8.09
C THR A 104 -19.15 -4.08 8.32
N VAL A 105 -17.95 -3.69 7.87
CA VAL A 105 -17.50 -2.27 7.85
C VAL A 105 -18.51 -1.34 7.17
N ARG A 106 -19.34 -1.87 6.26
CA ARG A 106 -20.38 -1.13 5.54
C ARG A 106 -21.69 -0.95 6.31
N ASP A 107 -21.89 -1.69 7.41
CA ASP A 107 -23.13 -1.75 8.18
C ASP A 107 -23.13 -0.87 9.44
N VAL A 108 -22.00 -0.22 9.78
CA VAL A 108 -21.98 0.82 10.82
C VAL A 108 -22.40 2.13 10.18
N HIS A 109 -23.63 2.57 10.40
CA HIS A 109 -24.12 3.83 9.85
C HIS A 109 -23.91 4.97 10.85
N GLU A 110 -23.71 6.18 10.32
CA GLU A 110 -23.61 7.38 11.17
C GLU A 110 -24.88 7.63 11.99
N GLU A 111 -26.03 7.14 11.52
CA GLU A 111 -27.32 7.20 12.22
C GLU A 111 -27.33 6.33 13.48
N ASP A 112 -26.75 5.12 13.43
CA ASP A 112 -26.64 4.23 14.59
C ASP A 112 -25.76 4.85 15.69
N LEU A 113 -24.76 5.65 15.28
CA LEU A 113 -23.88 6.37 16.19
C LEU A 113 -24.57 7.58 16.83
N ALA A 114 -25.59 8.16 16.18
CA ALA A 114 -26.28 9.33 16.69
C ALA A 114 -26.93 9.07 18.06
N ALA A 115 -27.50 7.88 18.26
CA ALA A 115 -28.09 7.49 19.55
C ALA A 115 -27.05 7.46 20.68
N VAL A 116 -25.86 6.93 20.40
CA VAL A 116 -24.75 6.86 21.36
C VAL A 116 -24.18 8.25 21.66
N MET A 117 -24.08 9.08 20.62
CA MET A 117 -23.59 10.45 20.72
C MET A 117 -24.56 11.37 21.48
N ALA A 118 -25.87 11.05 21.44
CA ALA A 118 -26.91 11.78 22.16
C ALA A 118 -26.95 11.47 23.67
N ILE A 119 -26.25 10.43 24.15
CA ILE A 119 -26.22 10.07 25.58
C ILE A 119 -25.59 11.24 26.38
N PRO A 120 -26.31 11.80 27.38
CA PRO A 120 -25.78 12.85 28.25
C PRO A 120 -24.42 12.48 28.86
N THR A 121 -23.50 13.45 28.93
CA THR A 121 -22.11 13.22 29.34
C THR A 121 -22.00 12.50 30.70
N ALA A 122 -22.81 12.88 31.69
CA ALA A 122 -22.79 12.27 33.01
C ALA A 122 -23.17 10.78 32.99
N GLN A 123 -24.22 10.43 32.23
CA GLN A 123 -24.71 9.04 32.08
C GLN A 123 -23.71 8.20 31.30
N ARG A 124 -23.20 8.72 30.18
CA ARG A 124 -22.18 8.05 29.37
C ARG A 124 -20.91 7.78 30.19
N GLN A 125 -20.46 8.75 30.98
CA GLN A 125 -19.29 8.57 31.84
C GLN A 125 -19.55 7.56 32.96
N ALA A 126 -20.77 7.48 33.51
CA ALA A 126 -21.13 6.44 34.48
C ALA A 126 -21.03 5.05 33.84
N MET A 127 -21.68 4.86 32.68
CA MET A 127 -21.59 3.63 31.89
C MET A 127 -20.14 3.23 31.56
N ALA A 128 -19.33 4.20 31.10
CA ALA A 128 -17.95 3.97 30.72
C ALA A 128 -17.06 3.62 31.92
N ARG A 129 -17.27 4.26 33.08
CA ARG A 129 -16.57 3.94 34.32
C ARG A 129 -16.92 2.53 34.81
N ASP A 130 -18.19 2.18 34.83
CA ASP A 130 -18.63 0.87 35.31
C ASP A 130 -18.11 -0.27 34.44
N LEU A 131 -18.16 -0.11 33.12
CA LEU A 131 -17.58 -1.11 32.21
C LEU A 131 -16.07 -1.21 32.38
N ARG A 132 -15.36 -0.09 32.54
CA ARG A 132 -13.91 -0.08 32.81
C ARG A 132 -13.58 -0.84 34.10
N ASP A 133 -14.24 -0.49 35.20
CA ASP A 133 -14.01 -1.11 36.51
C ASP A 133 -14.32 -2.62 36.47
N PHE A 134 -15.39 -3.02 35.77
CA PHE A 134 -15.70 -4.43 35.54
C PHE A 134 -14.58 -5.12 34.76
N LEU A 135 -14.15 -4.51 33.64
CA LEU A 135 -13.05 -4.99 32.82
C LEU A 135 -11.71 -4.96 33.55
N ASP A 136 -11.54 -4.25 34.66
CA ASP A 136 -10.30 -4.30 35.42
C ASP A 136 -10.38 -5.36 36.54
N SER A 137 -11.48 -5.38 37.29
CA SER A 137 -11.55 -6.04 38.59
C SER A 137 -12.38 -7.32 38.66
N ARG A 138 -13.33 -7.53 37.75
CA ARG A 138 -14.34 -8.62 37.86
C ARG A 138 -14.45 -9.51 36.62
N CYS A 139 -14.13 -8.99 35.44
CA CYS A 139 -14.22 -9.73 34.18
C CYS A 139 -13.15 -10.84 34.14
N PRO A 140 -13.52 -12.13 34.04
CA PRO A 140 -12.56 -13.22 33.93
C PRO A 140 -11.65 -13.05 32.71
N ARG A 141 -10.36 -13.37 32.86
CA ARG A 141 -9.34 -13.08 31.85
C ARG A 141 -9.58 -13.85 30.55
N GLU A 142 -10.14 -15.05 30.64
CA GLU A 142 -10.44 -15.91 29.50
C GLU A 142 -11.45 -15.30 28.50
N PHE A 143 -12.25 -14.31 28.93
CA PHE A 143 -13.17 -13.59 28.05
C PHE A 143 -12.51 -12.41 27.35
N ARG A 144 -11.34 -11.95 27.80
CA ARG A 144 -10.67 -10.76 27.26
C ARG A 144 -9.73 -11.13 26.12
N TYR A 145 -9.87 -10.42 25.00
CA TYR A 145 -9.05 -10.55 23.81
C TYR A 145 -8.66 -9.17 23.33
N PRO A 146 -7.50 -8.98 22.68
CA PRO A 146 -7.27 -7.77 21.93
C PRO A 146 -8.36 -7.56 20.88
N CYS A 147 -8.65 -6.29 20.62
CA CYS A 147 -9.44 -5.93 19.45
C CYS A 147 -8.79 -6.54 18.20
N GLY A 148 -9.58 -7.28 17.40
CA GLY A 148 -9.14 -7.82 16.09
C GLY A 148 -8.55 -9.23 16.06
N VAL A 149 -8.36 -9.95 17.18
CA VAL A 149 -7.64 -11.26 17.22
C VAL A 149 -8.14 -12.35 16.25
N PHE A 150 -9.37 -12.26 15.77
CA PHE A 150 -9.95 -13.23 14.85
C PHE A 150 -9.62 -13.02 13.38
N ASP A 151 -8.76 -12.04 13.11
CA ASP A 151 -8.17 -11.82 11.83
C ASP A 151 -6.69 -12.21 11.91
N ALA A 152 -6.27 -13.16 11.05
CA ALA A 152 -4.88 -13.59 10.96
C ALA A 152 -3.93 -12.42 10.67
N ASP A 153 -4.44 -11.35 10.04
CA ASP A 153 -3.68 -10.14 9.71
C ASP A 153 -3.77 -9.06 10.81
N ALA A 154 -4.78 -9.10 11.69
CA ALA A 154 -4.78 -8.26 12.90
C ALA A 154 -3.69 -8.67 13.90
N ALA A 155 -3.28 -9.93 13.86
CA ALA A 155 -2.06 -10.37 14.53
C ALA A 155 -0.85 -9.54 14.05
N ILE A 156 -0.77 -9.13 12.77
CA ILE A 156 0.33 -8.31 12.21
C ILE A 156 0.39 -6.91 12.82
N SER A 157 -0.74 -6.36 13.28
CA SER A 157 -0.74 -5.09 14.03
C SER A 157 -0.37 -5.24 15.49
N LEU A 158 -0.76 -6.38 16.09
CA LEU A 158 -0.33 -6.76 17.43
C LEU A 158 1.14 -7.09 17.43
N ARG A 159 1.74 -7.36 16.26
CA ARG A 159 3.15 -7.69 16.09
C ARG A 159 4.08 -6.67 16.70
N ALA A 160 3.88 -5.38 16.42
CA ALA A 160 4.74 -4.34 16.95
C ALA A 160 4.60 -4.22 18.48
N ASP A 161 3.36 -4.20 18.98
CA ASP A 161 3.08 -4.16 20.42
C ASP A 161 3.57 -5.43 21.14
N TYR A 162 3.40 -6.61 20.53
CA TYR A 162 3.78 -7.91 21.05
C TYR A 162 5.29 -8.08 21.04
N TYR A 163 5.97 -7.67 19.97
CA TYR A 163 7.43 -7.72 19.89
C TYR A 163 8.06 -6.70 20.82
N ALA A 164 7.49 -5.50 20.97
CA ALA A 164 7.91 -4.56 21.99
C ALA A 164 7.70 -5.13 23.41
N TRP A 165 6.59 -5.84 23.64
CA TRP A 165 6.34 -6.53 24.91
C TRP A 165 7.34 -7.68 25.15
N LEU A 166 7.64 -8.48 24.12
CA LEU A 166 8.64 -9.54 24.18
C LEU A 166 10.05 -8.98 24.40
N GLU A 167 10.39 -7.88 23.73
CA GLU A 167 11.66 -7.18 23.91
C GLU A 167 11.77 -6.60 25.33
N ALA A 168 10.69 -6.04 25.88
CA ALA A 168 10.67 -5.59 27.27
C ALA A 168 10.81 -6.74 28.27
N ARG A 169 10.30 -7.94 27.96
CA ARG A 169 10.34 -9.13 28.83
C ARG A 169 11.66 -9.89 28.74
N TYR A 170 12.17 -10.11 27.54
CA TYR A 170 13.33 -10.97 27.26
C TYR A 170 14.61 -10.18 26.92
N GLY A 171 14.51 -8.89 26.64
CA GLY A 171 15.63 -7.99 26.34
C GLY A 171 16.13 -8.02 24.90
N SER A 172 16.13 -9.18 24.23
CA SER A 172 16.57 -9.30 22.82
C SER A 172 15.89 -10.45 22.08
N LEU A 173 15.93 -10.40 20.73
CA LEU A 173 15.42 -11.48 19.88
C LEU A 173 16.16 -12.81 20.12
N GLU A 174 17.47 -12.79 20.42
CA GLU A 174 18.21 -14.02 20.73
C GLU A 174 17.72 -14.68 22.02
N ALA A 175 17.33 -13.88 23.02
CA ALA A 175 16.74 -14.39 24.26
C ALA A 175 15.37 -15.03 24.01
N VAL A 176 14.54 -14.43 23.15
CA VAL A 176 13.25 -14.99 22.72
C VAL A 176 13.46 -16.31 21.95
N ASN A 177 14.38 -16.35 20.99
CA ASN A 177 14.72 -17.56 20.24
C ASN A 177 15.17 -18.71 21.17
N ARG A 178 15.98 -18.42 22.20
CA ARG A 178 16.34 -19.42 23.22
C ARG A 178 15.14 -19.90 24.03
N ALA A 179 14.24 -19.00 24.42
CA ALA A 179 13.05 -19.33 25.20
C ALA A 179 12.02 -20.15 24.40
N TYR A 180 11.92 -19.90 23.09
CA TYR A 180 10.97 -20.56 22.19
C TYR A 180 11.55 -21.72 21.38
N HIS A 181 12.86 -21.96 21.49
CA HIS A 181 13.59 -22.88 20.62
C HIS A 181 13.41 -22.57 19.12
N ASP A 182 13.53 -21.29 18.77
CA ASP A 182 13.33 -20.73 17.42
C ASP A 182 14.64 -20.21 16.81
N THR A 183 14.65 -19.90 15.51
CA THR A 183 15.85 -19.47 14.75
C THR A 183 15.60 -18.20 13.91
N ALA A 184 14.63 -17.37 14.28
CA ALA A 184 14.30 -16.13 13.58
C ALA A 184 15.48 -15.14 13.55
N ALA A 185 15.89 -14.64 12.37
CA ALA A 185 16.96 -13.67 12.22
C ALA A 185 16.48 -12.22 12.41
N THR A 186 15.19 -11.99 12.22
CA THR A 186 14.53 -10.70 12.45
C THR A 186 13.25 -10.90 13.26
N TRP A 187 12.79 -9.86 13.97
CA TRP A 187 11.52 -9.91 14.68
C TRP A 187 10.36 -10.31 13.75
N ALA A 188 10.38 -9.86 12.50
CA ALA A 188 9.36 -10.18 11.51
C ALA A 188 9.27 -11.68 11.17
N GLU A 189 10.37 -12.44 11.30
CA GLU A 189 10.42 -13.88 11.04
C GLU A 189 9.91 -14.73 12.21
N LEU A 190 9.85 -14.17 13.43
CA LEU A 190 9.38 -14.87 14.63
C LEU A 190 7.90 -15.29 14.54
N GLY A 191 7.13 -14.77 13.59
CA GLY A 191 5.72 -15.09 13.44
C GLY A 191 4.88 -14.67 14.65
N LEU A 192 3.58 -14.98 14.63
CA LEU A 192 2.64 -14.69 15.72
C LEU A 192 1.89 -15.96 16.10
N VAL A 193 1.41 -16.01 17.34
CA VAL A 193 0.57 -17.10 17.80
C VAL A 193 -0.87 -16.80 17.37
N ILE A 194 -1.38 -17.54 16.38
CA ILE A 194 -2.79 -17.45 16.00
C ILE A 194 -3.57 -18.36 16.94
N GLU A 195 -4.47 -17.75 17.71
CA GLU A 195 -5.30 -18.47 18.66
C GLU A 195 -6.53 -19.07 17.94
N ASN A 196 -6.61 -20.40 17.93
CA ASN A 196 -7.81 -21.09 17.44
C ASN A 196 -8.89 -21.08 18.53
N LEU A 197 -10.10 -20.61 18.21
CA LEU A 197 -11.22 -20.47 19.15
C LEU A 197 -11.56 -21.79 19.89
N HIS A 198 -11.33 -22.94 19.25
CA HIS A 198 -11.63 -24.28 19.79
C HIS A 198 -10.49 -24.93 20.56
N ARG A 199 -9.30 -24.30 20.62
CA ARG A 199 -8.12 -24.84 21.31
C ARG A 199 -7.71 -23.87 22.40
N GLN A 200 -7.39 -24.37 23.60
CA GLN A 200 -6.69 -23.56 24.59
C GLN A 200 -5.20 -23.47 24.19
N PRO A 201 -4.65 -22.30 23.83
CA PRO A 201 -3.20 -22.14 23.71
C PRO A 201 -2.61 -22.09 25.11
N GLY A 202 -1.59 -22.88 25.42
CA GLY A 202 -0.97 -22.88 26.76
C GLY A 202 0.03 -24.00 27.01
N THR A 203 0.27 -24.85 26.02
CA THR A 203 1.20 -25.97 26.14
C THR A 203 2.65 -25.54 25.97
N THR A 204 2.91 -24.48 25.19
CA THR A 204 4.27 -23.97 24.93
C THR A 204 4.56 -22.63 25.63
N PRO A 205 5.83 -22.30 25.91
CA PRO A 205 6.22 -20.98 26.42
C PRO A 205 5.68 -19.82 25.56
N ARG A 206 5.74 -20.00 24.24
CA ARG A 206 5.23 -19.04 23.24
C ARG A 206 3.74 -18.76 23.40
N GLU A 207 2.94 -19.79 23.60
CA GLU A 207 1.49 -19.67 23.83
C GLU A 207 1.17 -18.98 25.15
N ARG A 208 1.97 -19.22 26.21
CA ARG A 208 1.78 -18.56 27.51
C ARG A 208 2.10 -17.07 27.46
N ASP A 209 3.22 -16.71 26.85
CA ASP A 209 3.61 -15.30 26.69
C ASP A 209 2.63 -14.54 25.80
N TRP A 210 2.14 -15.16 24.73
CA TRP A 210 1.07 -14.59 23.93
C TRP A 210 -0.15 -14.27 24.80
N ARG A 211 -0.63 -15.23 25.59
CA ARG A 211 -1.76 -15.03 26.51
C ARG A 211 -1.50 -13.89 27.50
N GLU A 212 -0.33 -13.86 28.13
CA GLU A 212 0.03 -12.82 29.08
C GLU A 212 0.07 -11.43 28.43
N PHE A 213 0.60 -11.33 27.20
CA PHE A 213 0.52 -10.12 26.40
C PHE A 213 -0.94 -9.69 26.14
N LEU A 214 -1.83 -10.62 25.79
CA LEU A 214 -3.26 -10.32 25.59
C LEU A 214 -3.92 -9.80 26.89
N GLU A 215 -3.58 -10.40 28.03
CA GLU A 215 -4.15 -10.10 29.35
C GLU A 215 -3.64 -8.78 29.96
N THR A 216 -2.44 -8.33 29.59
CA THR A 216 -1.79 -7.13 30.15
C THR A 216 -2.14 -5.83 29.39
N ARG A 217 -2.99 -5.90 28.35
CA ARG A 217 -3.41 -4.71 27.60
C ARG A 217 -4.36 -3.82 28.40
N PRO A 218 -4.34 -2.50 28.17
CA PRO A 218 -5.35 -1.60 28.73
C PRO A 218 -6.77 -2.05 28.33
N PRO A 219 -7.78 -1.93 29.21
CA PRO A 219 -9.18 -2.29 28.93
C PRO A 219 -9.74 -1.65 27.67
N GLU A 220 -9.26 -0.46 27.33
CA GLU A 220 -9.66 0.31 26.14
C GLU A 220 -9.26 -0.39 24.83
N ARG A 221 -8.30 -1.32 24.86
CA ARG A 221 -7.85 -2.10 23.71
C ARG A 221 -8.27 -3.57 23.78
N ALA A 222 -9.10 -3.92 24.77
CA ALA A 222 -9.71 -5.23 24.90
C ALA A 222 -11.09 -5.27 24.23
N ALA A 223 -11.44 -6.45 23.71
CA ALA A 223 -12.75 -6.89 23.29
C ALA A 223 -13.10 -8.15 24.10
N LEU A 224 -14.39 -8.43 24.27
CA LEU A 224 -14.82 -9.68 24.89
C LEU A 224 -15.29 -10.66 23.82
N ILE A 225 -14.94 -11.92 23.98
CA ILE A 225 -15.67 -13.00 23.32
C ILE A 225 -16.79 -13.42 24.25
N ASP A 226 -18.02 -13.36 23.80
CA ASP A 226 -19.17 -13.87 24.54
C ASP A 226 -19.90 -14.95 23.72
N ALA A 227 -20.98 -15.48 24.31
CA ALA A 227 -21.79 -16.51 23.70
C ALA A 227 -22.47 -16.03 22.41
N ASP A 228 -22.92 -14.77 22.38
CA ASP A 228 -23.58 -14.18 21.24
C ASP A 228 -22.63 -14.07 20.04
N PHE A 229 -21.37 -13.66 20.28
CA PHE A 229 -20.31 -13.69 19.27
C PHE A 229 -20.10 -15.10 18.71
N ALA A 230 -19.97 -16.10 19.59
CA ALA A 230 -19.69 -17.47 19.16
C ALA A 230 -20.84 -18.06 18.31
N VAL A 231 -22.10 -17.81 18.67
CA VAL A 231 -23.26 -18.26 17.89
C VAL A 231 -23.38 -17.51 16.57
N SER A 232 -23.15 -16.19 16.59
CA SER A 232 -23.14 -15.39 15.36
C SER A 232 -22.08 -15.88 14.39
N TYR A 233 -20.89 -16.24 14.89
CA TYR A 233 -19.82 -16.81 14.07
C TYR A 233 -20.17 -18.20 13.53
N PHE A 234 -20.83 -19.04 14.33
CA PHE A 234 -21.28 -20.36 13.90
C PHE A 234 -22.31 -20.29 12.77
N LEU A 235 -23.28 -19.39 12.86
CA LEU A 235 -24.36 -19.25 11.88
C LEU A 235 -23.99 -18.37 10.67
N ARG A 236 -22.68 -18.08 10.48
CA ARG A 236 -22.20 -17.06 9.52
C ARG A 236 -22.52 -17.33 8.05
N ASN A 237 -22.84 -18.56 7.69
CA ASN A 237 -23.17 -18.91 6.31
C ASN A 237 -24.47 -19.73 6.25
N ASP A 238 -25.24 -19.72 7.34
CA ASP A 238 -26.47 -20.48 7.44
C ASP A 238 -27.66 -19.62 7.02
N GLU A 239 -28.58 -20.23 6.26
CA GLU A 239 -29.90 -19.63 6.05
C GLU A 239 -30.65 -19.60 7.38
N LEU A 240 -30.88 -18.38 7.90
CA LEU A 240 -31.70 -18.15 9.07
C LEU A 240 -33.18 -18.39 8.74
N PRO A 241 -34.01 -18.80 9.73
CA PRO A 241 -35.44 -18.97 9.54
C PRO A 241 -36.11 -17.76 8.88
N ALA A 242 -37.16 -18.00 8.09
CA ALA A 242 -37.84 -16.93 7.34
C ALA A 242 -38.45 -15.86 8.27
N ASP A 243 -38.90 -16.28 9.45
CA ASP A 243 -39.46 -15.48 10.55
C ASP A 243 -38.41 -14.90 11.51
N TYR A 244 -37.12 -15.16 11.25
CA TYR A 244 -36.04 -14.65 12.09
C TYR A 244 -35.84 -13.13 11.91
N ASP A 245 -35.64 -12.43 13.02
CA ASP A 245 -35.51 -10.97 13.10
C ASP A 245 -34.30 -10.46 12.29
N GLY A 246 -34.58 -9.80 11.15
CA GLY A 246 -33.57 -9.19 10.32
C GLY A 246 -34.11 -8.33 9.16
N GLU A 247 -33.38 -7.27 8.83
CA GLU A 247 -33.58 -6.46 7.63
C GLU A 247 -33.16 -7.24 6.40
N ARG A 248 -33.97 -7.17 5.34
CA ARG A 248 -33.77 -7.92 4.10
C ARG A 248 -33.65 -6.98 2.90
N ASP A 249 -32.88 -7.38 1.90
CA ASP A 249 -32.81 -6.68 0.62
C ASP A 249 -34.06 -6.95 -0.23
N ALA A 250 -34.15 -6.28 -1.37
CA ALA A 250 -35.22 -6.49 -2.34
C ALA A 250 -35.25 -7.93 -2.91
N ALA A 251 -34.17 -8.70 -2.75
CA ALA A 251 -34.07 -10.10 -3.16
C ALA A 251 -34.41 -11.08 -2.03
N GLY A 252 -34.75 -10.60 -0.83
CA GLY A 252 -35.11 -11.40 0.34
C GLY A 252 -33.92 -11.90 1.18
N ASN A 253 -32.69 -11.55 0.80
CA ASN A 253 -31.50 -11.89 1.57
C ASN A 253 -31.43 -11.06 2.85
N ILE A 254 -31.06 -11.67 3.96
CA ILE A 254 -30.83 -10.95 5.20
C ILE A 254 -29.57 -10.09 5.04
N ILE A 255 -29.75 -8.77 5.13
CA ILE A 255 -28.66 -7.81 5.16
C ILE A 255 -28.21 -7.56 6.61
N ARG A 256 -29.16 -7.56 7.56
CA ARG A 256 -28.86 -7.36 8.98
C ARG A 256 -29.75 -8.25 9.83
N ALA A 257 -29.18 -9.06 10.72
CA ALA A 257 -29.96 -9.85 11.69
C ALA A 257 -29.30 -9.90 13.06
N ARG A 258 -30.13 -10.09 14.08
CA ARG A 258 -29.75 -10.15 15.50
C ARG A 258 -29.62 -11.59 15.94
N ILE A 259 -28.43 -12.17 15.83
CA ILE A 259 -28.19 -13.55 16.29
C ILE A 259 -27.76 -13.54 17.75
N ARG A 260 -28.52 -14.27 18.60
CA ARG A 260 -28.24 -14.37 20.03
C ARG A 260 -28.10 -15.82 20.47
N PHE A 261 -27.31 -16.02 21.51
CA PHE A 261 -27.23 -17.32 22.18
C PHE A 261 -28.57 -17.70 22.83
N ASP A 262 -29.28 -16.74 23.43
CA ASP A 262 -30.60 -17.02 24.03
C ASP A 262 -31.61 -17.51 22.99
N ASP A 263 -31.50 -17.07 21.72
CA ASP A 263 -32.32 -17.55 20.60
C ASP A 263 -31.98 -19.00 20.20
N LEU A 264 -30.70 -19.37 20.30
CA LEU A 264 -30.23 -20.75 20.13
C LEU A 264 -30.73 -21.66 21.27
N GLU A 265 -30.68 -21.19 22.52
CA GLU A 265 -31.20 -21.93 23.67
C GLU A 265 -32.72 -22.06 23.65
N ALA A 266 -33.44 -21.03 23.19
CA ALA A 266 -34.88 -21.09 22.97
C ALA A 266 -35.30 -21.98 21.80
N GLY A 267 -34.35 -22.55 21.06
CA GLY A 267 -34.60 -23.50 19.97
C GLY A 267 -35.03 -22.86 18.65
N LYS A 268 -34.90 -21.52 18.48
CA LYS A 268 -35.33 -20.81 17.26
C LYS A 268 -34.62 -21.30 15.98
N PHE A 269 -33.43 -21.86 16.11
CA PHE A 269 -32.65 -22.37 14.98
C PHE A 269 -32.75 -23.89 14.79
N GLY A 270 -33.50 -24.59 15.65
CA GLY A 270 -33.64 -26.05 15.68
C GLY A 270 -32.64 -26.76 16.59
N ALA A 271 -33.05 -27.92 17.14
CA ALA A 271 -32.27 -28.69 18.11
C ALA A 271 -30.93 -29.20 17.55
N ALA A 272 -30.89 -29.58 16.27
CA ALA A 272 -29.67 -30.06 15.62
C ALA A 272 -28.57 -28.98 15.55
N ARG A 273 -28.95 -27.72 15.25
CA ARG A 273 -28.01 -26.59 15.22
C ARG A 273 -27.48 -26.27 16.62
N ARG A 274 -28.36 -26.32 17.63
CA ARG A 274 -27.95 -26.16 19.04
C ARG A 274 -26.93 -27.22 19.45
N GLU A 275 -27.19 -28.48 19.12
CA GLU A 275 -26.26 -29.58 19.43
C GLU A 275 -24.92 -29.42 18.69
N ALA A 276 -24.97 -29.14 17.39
CA ALA A 276 -23.77 -28.91 16.58
C ALA A 276 -22.94 -27.72 17.09
N PHE A 277 -23.60 -26.66 17.57
CA PHE A 277 -22.93 -25.53 18.20
C PHE A 277 -22.22 -25.98 19.48
N LEU A 278 -22.95 -26.55 20.44
CA LEU A 278 -22.42 -26.90 21.76
C LEU A 278 -21.29 -27.93 21.72
N ARG A 279 -21.32 -28.86 20.76
CA ARG A 279 -20.32 -29.93 20.63
C ARG A 279 -19.07 -29.53 19.86
N SER A 280 -19.23 -28.72 18.81
CA SER A 280 -18.19 -28.55 17.80
C SER A 280 -17.75 -27.10 17.60
N HIS A 281 -18.57 -26.12 17.97
CA HIS A 281 -18.29 -24.71 17.70
C HIS A 281 -18.15 -23.86 18.96
N ALA A 282 -18.81 -24.23 20.06
CA ALA A 282 -18.67 -23.55 21.33
C ALA A 282 -17.22 -23.64 21.83
N PRO A 283 -16.58 -22.53 22.23
CA PRO A 283 -15.21 -22.55 22.69
C PRO A 283 -15.09 -23.38 23.98
N ALA A 284 -14.29 -24.45 23.96
CA ALA A 284 -14.18 -25.39 25.07
C ALA A 284 -13.83 -24.73 26.42
N ARG A 285 -13.05 -23.64 26.38
CA ARG A 285 -12.72 -22.81 27.55
C ARG A 285 -13.90 -22.13 28.25
N PHE A 286 -15.00 -21.89 27.54
CA PHE A 286 -16.22 -21.29 28.08
C PHE A 286 -17.23 -22.34 28.51
N ILE A 287 -16.96 -23.62 28.25
CA ILE A 287 -17.85 -24.72 28.60
C ILE A 287 -17.56 -25.22 30.00
N THR A 288 -18.62 -25.40 30.76
CA THR A 288 -18.65 -26.13 32.03
C THR A 288 -19.60 -27.30 31.90
N LEU A 289 -19.22 -28.46 32.44
CA LEU A 289 -20.05 -29.65 32.44
C LEU A 289 -20.77 -29.81 33.78
N ASP A 290 -22.06 -30.15 33.71
CA ASP A 290 -22.78 -30.73 34.84
C ASP A 290 -22.24 -32.15 35.07
N THR A 291 -21.35 -32.26 36.06
CA THR A 291 -20.66 -33.51 36.37
C THR A 291 -21.61 -34.62 36.79
N GLU A 292 -22.74 -34.29 37.43
CA GLU A 292 -23.71 -35.29 37.86
C GLU A 292 -24.38 -35.94 36.65
N ARG A 293 -24.78 -35.14 35.66
CA ARG A 293 -25.44 -35.62 34.43
C ARG A 293 -24.46 -36.25 33.44
N ALA A 294 -23.22 -35.79 33.37
CA ALA A 294 -22.24 -36.23 32.38
C ALA A 294 -21.43 -37.47 32.81
N THR A 295 -21.30 -37.75 34.11
CA THR A 295 -20.46 -38.86 34.62
C THR A 295 -20.82 -40.24 34.06
N PRO A 296 -22.11 -40.64 33.93
CA PRO A 296 -22.45 -41.94 33.35
C PRO A 296 -21.93 -42.12 31.91
N ALA A 297 -22.11 -41.09 31.07
CA ALA A 297 -21.63 -41.10 29.69
C ALA A 297 -20.10 -41.05 29.61
N TRP A 298 -19.45 -40.35 30.54
CA TRP A 298 -17.99 -40.28 30.64
C TRP A 298 -17.34 -41.64 30.93
N ARG A 299 -17.89 -42.40 31.89
CA ARG A 299 -17.38 -43.75 32.20
C ARG A 299 -17.48 -44.68 31.00
N GLU A 300 -18.59 -44.62 30.27
CA GLU A 300 -18.79 -45.43 29.08
C GLU A 300 -17.85 -45.01 27.94
N PHE A 301 -17.64 -43.71 27.75
CA PHE A 301 -16.66 -43.19 26.81
C PHE A 301 -15.24 -43.69 27.12
N LEU A 302 -14.83 -43.68 28.39
CA LEU A 302 -13.51 -44.17 28.81
C LEU A 302 -13.34 -45.67 28.55
N ARG A 303 -14.36 -46.49 28.81
CA ARG A 303 -14.36 -47.93 28.45
C ARG A 303 -14.18 -48.11 26.95
N SER A 304 -14.90 -47.35 26.13
CA SER A 304 -14.78 -47.42 24.66
C SER A 304 -13.37 -47.06 24.15
N LYS A 305 -12.61 -46.30 24.94
CA LYS A 305 -11.24 -45.87 24.62
C LYS A 305 -10.16 -46.73 25.29
N GLN A 306 -10.54 -47.81 25.99
CA GLN A 306 -9.64 -48.67 26.77
C GLN A 306 -8.86 -47.89 27.85
N GLN A 307 -9.50 -46.88 28.43
CA GLN A 307 -8.95 -46.01 29.48
C GLN A 307 -9.55 -46.37 30.85
N ASN A 308 -8.91 -45.93 31.94
CA ASN A 308 -9.39 -46.19 33.31
C ASN A 308 -10.78 -45.56 33.55
N PRO A 309 -11.86 -46.34 33.78
CA PRO A 309 -13.22 -45.82 33.93
C PRO A 309 -13.48 -45.04 35.23
N ASP A 310 -12.59 -45.15 36.22
CA ASP A 310 -12.70 -44.44 37.50
C ASP A 310 -12.06 -43.04 37.46
N LEU A 311 -11.54 -42.63 36.31
CA LEU A 311 -11.00 -41.29 36.11
C LEU A 311 -12.10 -40.23 36.32
N ALA A 312 -11.92 -39.35 37.29
CA ALA A 312 -12.88 -38.29 37.60
C ALA A 312 -13.06 -37.36 36.39
N LEU A 313 -14.32 -37.02 36.06
CA LEU A 313 -14.65 -36.05 35.01
C LEU A 313 -14.39 -34.62 35.52
N PRO A 314 -13.43 -33.88 34.96
CA PRO A 314 -13.27 -32.47 35.28
C PRO A 314 -14.46 -31.66 34.77
N ALA A 315 -15.02 -30.78 35.62
CA ALA A 315 -16.10 -29.87 35.24
C ALA A 315 -15.68 -28.84 34.17
N ARG A 316 -14.38 -28.63 33.97
CA ARG A 316 -13.77 -27.67 33.02
C ARG A 316 -12.64 -28.35 32.26
N LEU A 317 -12.34 -27.86 31.07
CA LEU A 317 -11.17 -28.29 30.29
C LEU A 317 -9.87 -28.07 31.11
N PRO A 318 -9.11 -29.14 31.42
CA PRO A 318 -7.83 -29.01 32.12
C PRO A 318 -6.76 -28.30 31.28
N GLU A 319 -5.77 -27.69 31.94
CA GLU A 319 -4.69 -26.90 31.30
C GLU A 319 -3.72 -27.72 30.43
N GLY A 320 -3.82 -29.05 30.42
CA GLY A 320 -3.03 -29.92 29.55
C GLY A 320 -3.09 -31.40 29.96
N GLY A 321 -2.32 -32.23 29.24
CA GLY A 321 -2.20 -33.66 29.50
C GLY A 321 -3.24 -34.55 28.80
N GLU A 322 -3.13 -35.86 28.99
CA GLU A 322 -3.98 -36.87 28.36
C GLU A 322 -5.47 -36.66 28.67
N ILE A 323 -5.77 -36.22 29.90
CA ILE A 323 -7.14 -35.93 30.36
C ILE A 323 -7.78 -34.80 29.54
N ALA A 324 -7.03 -33.76 29.14
CA ALA A 324 -7.56 -32.67 28.33
C ALA A 324 -7.96 -33.14 26.91
N GLY A 325 -7.18 -34.07 26.34
CA GLY A 325 -7.49 -34.71 25.07
C GLY A 325 -8.74 -35.59 25.15
N LEU A 326 -8.85 -36.39 26.22
CA LEU A 326 -10.03 -37.22 26.48
C LEU A 326 -11.29 -36.38 26.72
N TRP A 327 -11.18 -35.31 27.52
CA TRP A 327 -12.27 -34.37 27.80
C TRP A 327 -12.80 -33.74 26.51
N SER A 328 -11.90 -33.28 25.64
CA SER A 328 -12.26 -32.65 24.35
C SER A 328 -12.95 -33.63 23.40
N GLN A 329 -12.46 -34.88 23.32
CA GLN A 329 -13.10 -35.92 22.54
C GLN A 329 -14.47 -36.32 23.10
N PHE A 330 -14.61 -36.38 24.42
CA PHE A 330 -15.87 -36.66 25.08
C PHE A 330 -16.91 -35.57 24.80
N LEU A 331 -16.55 -34.29 24.95
CA LEU A 331 -17.41 -33.16 24.60
C LEU A 331 -17.97 -33.29 23.17
N GLN A 332 -17.09 -33.58 22.20
CA GLN A 332 -17.46 -33.67 20.79
C GLN A 332 -18.32 -34.90 20.45
N ARG A 333 -18.08 -36.05 21.09
CA ARG A 333 -18.60 -37.34 20.60
C ARG A 333 -19.58 -38.06 21.51
N ALA A 334 -19.58 -37.78 22.82
CA ALA A 334 -20.29 -38.62 23.80
C ALA A 334 -20.95 -37.84 24.95
N CYS A 335 -20.63 -36.56 25.16
CA CYS A 335 -21.23 -35.76 26.23
C CYS A 335 -22.71 -35.46 25.92
N PRO A 336 -23.66 -35.68 26.83
CA PRO A 336 -25.07 -35.32 26.58
C PRO A 336 -25.23 -33.79 26.44
N PRO A 337 -25.94 -33.26 25.42
CA PRO A 337 -26.07 -31.82 25.20
C PRO A 337 -26.68 -31.07 26.38
N GLU A 338 -27.50 -31.74 27.20
CA GLU A 338 -28.16 -31.19 28.39
C GLU A 338 -27.20 -30.99 29.57
N ALA A 339 -26.04 -31.65 29.55
CA ALA A 339 -24.99 -31.48 30.56
C ALA A 339 -23.99 -30.38 30.21
N ILE A 340 -24.05 -29.81 28.98
CA ILE A 340 -23.16 -28.76 28.52
C ILE A 340 -23.74 -27.40 28.94
N ARG A 341 -22.98 -26.61 29.70
CA ARG A 341 -23.31 -25.22 30.08
C ARG A 341 -22.27 -24.26 29.53
N LEU A 342 -22.71 -23.17 28.92
CA LEU A 342 -21.83 -22.11 28.42
C LEU A 342 -21.77 -20.97 29.44
N ARG A 343 -20.56 -20.58 29.83
CA ARG A 343 -20.32 -19.41 30.68
C ARG A 343 -20.43 -18.14 29.85
N ARG A 344 -21.08 -17.13 30.41
CA ARG A 344 -21.29 -15.83 29.76
C ARG A 344 -20.63 -14.72 30.58
N THR A 345 -20.23 -13.67 29.88
CA THR A 345 -19.78 -12.41 30.48
C THR A 345 -20.87 -11.78 31.36
N ASP A 346 -22.13 -11.94 30.97
CA ASP A 346 -23.32 -11.49 31.71
C ASP A 346 -23.45 -12.13 33.11
N ASP A 347 -22.95 -13.35 33.29
CA ASP A 347 -22.96 -14.05 34.58
C ASP A 347 -22.05 -13.35 35.61
N TYR A 348 -21.16 -12.45 35.16
CA TYR A 348 -20.26 -11.63 35.98
C TYR A 348 -20.67 -10.17 36.00
N TRP A 349 -21.14 -9.64 34.87
CA TRP A 349 -21.54 -8.24 34.72
C TRP A 349 -22.75 -7.88 35.59
N ARG A 350 -23.81 -8.71 35.55
CA ARG A 350 -25.06 -8.41 36.27
C ARG A 350 -24.88 -8.45 37.79
N PRO A 351 -24.19 -9.45 38.39
CA PRO A 351 -23.87 -9.42 39.82
C PRO A 351 -23.01 -8.23 40.23
N PHE A 352 -22.03 -7.84 39.40
CA PHE A 352 -21.22 -6.65 39.65
C PHE A 352 -22.08 -5.37 39.76
N LEU A 353 -23.05 -5.20 38.87
CA LEU A 353 -23.97 -4.06 38.95
C LEU A 353 -24.89 -4.13 40.18
N ARG A 354 -25.36 -5.32 40.56
CA ARG A 354 -26.14 -5.52 41.79
C ARG A 354 -25.35 -5.11 43.03
N GLU A 355 -24.08 -5.51 43.11
CA GLU A 355 -23.20 -5.13 44.21
C GLU A 355 -22.97 -3.62 44.24
N ARG A 356 -22.77 -2.99 43.06
CA ARG A 356 -22.48 -1.56 42.95
C ARG A 356 -23.68 -0.66 43.25
N TYR A 357 -24.85 -1.00 42.73
CA TYR A 357 -26.04 -0.13 42.79
C TYR A 357 -27.09 -0.59 43.81
N GLY A 358 -27.08 -1.85 44.22
CA GLY A 358 -28.07 -2.47 45.11
C GLY A 358 -29.43 -2.71 44.44
N THR A 359 -30.02 -1.68 43.83
CA THR A 359 -31.37 -1.68 43.26
C THR A 359 -31.37 -1.20 41.81
N VAL A 360 -32.26 -1.73 40.96
CA VAL A 360 -32.31 -1.37 39.53
C VAL A 360 -32.70 0.10 39.33
N GLU A 361 -33.45 0.70 40.25
CA GLU A 361 -33.86 2.11 40.23
C GLU A 361 -32.67 3.06 40.34
N ARG A 362 -31.68 2.71 41.19
CA ARG A 362 -30.44 3.48 41.33
C ARG A 362 -29.57 3.38 40.08
N LEU A 363 -29.51 2.19 39.47
CA LEU A 363 -28.84 2.00 38.19
C LEU A 363 -29.54 2.82 37.09
N ASN A 364 -30.87 2.75 37.00
CA ASN A 364 -31.68 3.52 36.06
C ASN A 364 -31.45 5.03 36.19
N ALA A 365 -31.36 5.54 37.43
CA ALA A 365 -31.02 6.94 37.68
C ALA A 365 -29.61 7.31 37.19
N ALA A 366 -28.63 6.42 37.37
CA ALA A 366 -27.25 6.64 36.92
C ALA A 366 -27.09 6.54 35.40
N TYR A 367 -27.77 5.59 34.77
CA TYR A 367 -27.67 5.31 33.34
C TYR A 367 -28.67 6.13 32.50
N GLY A 368 -29.66 6.78 33.12
CA GLY A 368 -30.76 7.41 32.40
C GLY A 368 -31.64 6.40 31.64
N ALA A 369 -31.76 5.18 32.19
CA ALA A 369 -32.44 4.06 31.55
C ALA A 369 -33.71 3.67 32.32
N ALA A 370 -34.50 2.76 31.74
CA ALA A 370 -35.71 2.22 32.34
C ALA A 370 -35.71 0.69 32.30
N TYR A 371 -34.65 0.07 32.82
CA TYR A 371 -34.56 -1.38 32.96
C TYR A 371 -35.57 -1.89 33.99
N ALA A 372 -36.30 -2.95 33.65
CA ALA A 372 -37.24 -3.60 34.58
C ALA A 372 -36.51 -4.46 35.62
N SER A 373 -35.37 -5.04 35.24
CA SER A 373 -34.55 -5.87 36.11
C SER A 373 -33.07 -5.78 35.73
N PHE A 374 -32.19 -6.24 36.63
CA PHE A 374 -30.76 -6.41 36.30
C PHE A 374 -30.51 -7.43 35.17
N GLU A 375 -31.47 -8.31 34.87
CA GLU A 375 -31.34 -9.29 33.77
C GLU A 375 -31.45 -8.63 32.39
N ASP A 376 -32.10 -7.46 32.33
CA ASP A 376 -32.26 -6.66 31.11
C ASP A 376 -31.02 -5.80 30.81
N VAL A 377 -30.11 -5.65 31.79
CA VAL A 377 -28.96 -4.77 31.66
C VAL A 377 -27.87 -5.46 30.87
N ARG A 378 -27.42 -4.78 29.81
CA ARG A 378 -26.30 -5.20 28.95
C ARG A 378 -25.07 -4.33 29.18
N MET A 379 -23.91 -4.80 28.76
CA MET A 379 -22.66 -4.04 28.86
C MET A 379 -22.70 -2.83 27.90
N PRO A 380 -22.43 -1.60 28.38
CA PRO A 380 -22.61 -0.38 27.59
C PRO A 380 -21.38 -0.08 26.71
N TRP A 381 -21.02 -1.02 25.82
CA TRP A 381 -19.83 -0.92 24.97
C TRP A 381 -19.81 0.32 24.09
N ALA A 382 -20.93 0.68 23.46
CA ALA A 382 -20.98 1.85 22.60
C ALA A 382 -20.69 3.16 23.37
N ALA A 383 -21.31 3.32 24.54
CA ALA A 383 -21.08 4.47 25.42
C ALA A 383 -19.61 4.53 25.91
N PHE A 384 -19.05 3.39 26.29
CA PHE A 384 -17.63 3.28 26.66
C PHE A 384 -16.69 3.67 25.53
N ARG A 385 -16.96 3.21 24.30
CA ARG A 385 -16.15 3.51 23.12
C ARG A 385 -16.24 4.98 22.72
N TYR A 386 -17.43 5.56 22.77
CA TYR A 386 -17.59 6.99 22.48
C TYR A 386 -16.91 7.85 23.55
N ASP A 387 -16.96 7.46 24.82
CA ASP A 387 -16.22 8.16 25.87
C ASP A 387 -14.69 8.08 25.66
N ASN A 388 -14.17 6.92 25.26
CA ASN A 388 -12.75 6.78 24.92
C ASN A 388 -12.38 7.61 23.68
N PHE A 389 -13.20 7.60 22.64
CA PHE A 389 -13.03 8.42 21.44
C PHE A 389 -12.87 9.91 21.78
N LEU A 390 -13.71 10.44 22.67
CA LEU A 390 -13.65 11.85 23.07
C LEU A 390 -12.41 12.21 23.90
N ARG A 391 -11.81 11.22 24.57
CA ARG A 391 -10.53 11.41 25.30
C ARG A 391 -9.34 11.44 24.36
N GLU A 392 -9.44 10.85 23.16
CA GLU A 392 -8.37 10.85 22.17
C GLU A 392 -8.24 12.19 21.42
N LYS A 393 -7.21 12.94 21.79
CA LYS A 393 -6.88 14.21 21.11
C LYS A 393 -6.10 13.97 19.82
N GLY A 394 -6.35 14.81 18.81
CA GLY A 394 -5.56 14.85 17.58
C GLY A 394 -5.86 13.75 16.56
N LEU A 395 -6.98 13.01 16.70
CA LEU A 395 -7.36 11.94 15.77
C LEU A 395 -7.39 12.37 14.30
N ARG A 396 -7.98 13.54 13.99
CA ARG A 396 -8.01 14.08 12.62
C ARG A 396 -6.61 14.24 12.04
N LEU A 397 -5.70 14.86 12.80
CA LEU A 397 -4.31 15.05 12.36
C LEU A 397 -3.57 13.71 12.22
N ARG A 398 -3.85 12.75 13.10
CA ARG A 398 -3.32 11.39 12.99
C ARG A 398 -3.74 10.75 11.67
N TYR A 399 -5.03 10.78 11.32
CA TYR A 399 -5.52 10.21 10.04
C TYR A 399 -4.99 10.96 8.81
N LEU A 400 -4.80 12.28 8.90
CA LEU A 400 -4.21 13.08 7.82
C LEU A 400 -2.74 12.73 7.55
N THR A 401 -1.98 12.36 8.59
CA THR A 401 -0.52 12.20 8.49
C THR A 401 -0.06 10.75 8.45
N HIS A 402 -0.87 9.82 8.94
CA HIS A 402 -0.48 8.41 9.10
C HIS A 402 0.02 7.79 7.79
N ASN A 403 -0.76 7.86 6.71
CA ASN A 403 -0.38 7.24 5.44
C ASN A 403 0.93 7.81 4.88
N PHE A 404 1.11 9.13 4.97
CA PHE A 404 2.35 9.79 4.52
C PHE A 404 3.54 9.43 5.40
N ARG A 405 3.35 9.33 6.72
CA ARG A 405 4.41 8.91 7.65
C ARG A 405 4.91 7.51 7.30
N GLU A 406 4.02 6.57 6.96
CA GLU A 406 4.41 5.22 6.52
C GLU A 406 5.22 5.26 5.22
N VAL A 407 4.76 6.03 4.22
CA VAL A 407 5.50 6.21 2.96
C VAL A 407 6.89 6.80 3.21
N PHE A 408 7.01 7.86 4.01
CA PHE A 408 8.29 8.47 4.32
C PHE A 408 9.19 7.54 5.15
N ALA A 409 8.64 6.77 6.08
CA ALA A 409 9.39 5.77 6.84
C ALA A 409 9.93 4.67 5.91
N PHE A 410 9.12 4.21 4.94
CA PHE A 410 9.55 3.24 3.94
C PHE A 410 10.66 3.79 3.05
N ILE A 411 10.53 5.03 2.55
CA ILE A 411 11.57 5.68 1.75
C ILE A 411 12.85 5.87 2.56
N ALA A 412 12.75 6.27 3.84
CA ALA A 412 13.91 6.48 4.70
C ALA A 412 14.67 5.17 4.97
N LYS A 413 13.95 4.07 5.19
CA LYS A 413 14.53 2.72 5.32
C LYS A 413 15.29 2.32 4.05
N HIS A 414 14.80 2.72 2.88
CA HIS A 414 15.41 2.47 1.57
C HIS A 414 16.15 3.70 1.03
N GLY A 415 16.88 4.43 1.88
CA GLY A 415 17.53 5.70 1.52
C GLY A 415 18.49 5.64 0.31
N SER A 416 18.96 4.45 -0.09
CA SER A 416 19.69 4.24 -1.34
C SER A 416 18.89 4.63 -2.58
N ALA A 417 17.56 4.47 -2.56
CA ALA A 417 16.66 4.75 -3.68
C ALA A 417 16.71 6.20 -4.13
N LEU A 418 16.68 7.13 -3.16
CA LEU A 418 16.73 8.57 -3.43
C LEU A 418 18.07 8.95 -4.06
N ARG A 419 19.17 8.40 -3.53
CA ARG A 419 20.52 8.63 -4.06
C ARG A 419 20.66 8.07 -5.48
N VAL A 420 20.23 6.83 -5.73
CA VAL A 420 20.29 6.22 -7.07
C VAL A 420 19.45 7.02 -8.06
N THR A 421 18.25 7.43 -7.67
CA THR A 421 17.38 8.26 -8.52
C THR A 421 18.02 9.60 -8.84
N ALA A 422 18.60 10.28 -7.86
CA ALA A 422 19.28 11.55 -8.04
C ALA A 422 20.50 11.43 -8.97
N ILE A 423 21.33 10.40 -8.80
CA ILE A 423 22.48 10.14 -9.66
C ILE A 423 22.01 9.83 -11.08
N TYR A 424 20.98 8.97 -11.24
CA TYR A 424 20.44 8.65 -12.55
C TYR A 424 19.90 9.88 -13.29
N ILE A 425 19.14 10.73 -12.60
CA ILE A 425 18.64 12.00 -13.16
C ILE A 425 19.81 12.90 -13.55
N ALA A 426 20.80 13.08 -12.68
CA ALA A 426 21.94 13.96 -12.94
C ALA A 426 22.74 13.50 -14.16
N LEU A 427 22.99 12.19 -14.30
CA LEU A 427 23.69 11.61 -15.44
C LEU A 427 22.87 11.73 -16.74
N THR A 428 21.56 11.48 -16.68
CA THR A 428 20.68 11.64 -17.85
C THR A 428 20.61 13.10 -18.30
N LEU A 429 20.51 14.05 -17.36
CA LEU A 429 20.56 15.48 -17.66
C LEU A 429 21.89 15.88 -18.29
N LEU A 430 23.02 15.41 -17.73
CA LEU A 430 24.34 15.68 -18.26
C LEU A 430 24.48 15.13 -19.69
N ALA A 431 24.07 13.88 -19.92
CA ALA A 431 24.09 13.27 -21.26
C ALA A 431 23.22 14.07 -22.24
N ALA A 432 21.99 14.39 -21.85
CA ALA A 432 21.05 15.10 -22.72
C ALA A 432 21.49 16.53 -23.07
N LEU A 433 22.17 17.23 -22.14
CA LEU A 433 22.64 18.60 -22.32
C LEU A 433 24.06 18.71 -22.91
N THR A 434 24.73 17.58 -23.14
CA THR A 434 26.04 17.56 -23.79
C THR A 434 25.95 16.91 -25.17
N VAL A 435 25.49 15.67 -25.24
CA VAL A 435 25.47 14.87 -26.47
C VAL A 435 24.51 15.45 -27.51
N ASN A 436 23.26 15.76 -27.11
CA ASN A 436 22.27 16.24 -28.07
C ASN A 436 22.62 17.62 -28.64
N PRO A 437 23.05 18.63 -27.84
CA PRO A 437 23.50 19.91 -28.38
C PRO A 437 24.74 19.79 -29.26
N LEU A 438 25.73 18.95 -28.91
CA LEU A 438 26.91 18.77 -29.76
C LEU A 438 26.55 18.16 -31.12
N ALA A 439 25.70 17.12 -31.13
CA ALA A 439 25.24 16.49 -32.36
C ALA A 439 24.42 17.45 -33.23
N ALA A 440 23.50 18.20 -32.61
CA ALA A 440 22.70 19.20 -33.31
C ALA A 440 23.55 20.37 -33.86
N TYR A 441 24.51 20.87 -33.07
CA TYR A 441 25.41 21.95 -33.48
C TYR A 441 26.28 21.52 -34.64
N ALA A 442 26.84 20.31 -34.61
CA ALA A 442 27.63 19.79 -35.70
C ALA A 442 26.82 19.73 -37.01
N MET A 443 25.56 19.28 -36.96
CA MET A 443 24.70 19.24 -38.16
C MET A 443 24.28 20.62 -38.66
N SER A 444 23.97 21.54 -37.76
CA SER A 444 23.57 22.91 -38.09
C SER A 444 24.73 23.70 -38.69
N ARG A 445 25.90 23.69 -38.04
CA ARG A 445 27.05 24.51 -38.40
C ARG A 445 27.81 23.99 -39.60
N PHE A 446 28.10 22.69 -39.64
CA PHE A 446 28.88 22.10 -40.74
C PHE A 446 28.04 21.77 -41.98
N ARG A 447 26.71 22.00 -41.93
CA ARG A 447 25.77 21.80 -43.04
C ARG A 447 26.03 20.47 -43.78
N LEU A 448 26.08 19.38 -43.03
CA LEU A 448 26.36 18.06 -43.60
C LEU A 448 25.32 17.77 -44.69
N ARG A 449 25.79 17.36 -45.87
CA ARG A 449 24.92 17.08 -47.03
C ARG A 449 23.77 16.13 -46.70
N GLU A 450 24.06 15.17 -45.82
CA GLU A 450 23.13 14.10 -45.41
C GLU A 450 22.33 14.43 -44.13
N SER A 451 22.39 15.66 -43.60
CA SER A 451 21.69 16.03 -42.36
C SER A 451 20.19 15.71 -42.41
N HIS A 452 19.55 15.86 -43.57
CA HIS A 452 18.13 15.53 -43.73
C HIS A 452 17.87 14.02 -43.55
N HIS A 453 18.69 13.15 -44.14
CA HIS A 453 18.56 11.70 -44.00
C HIS A 453 18.85 11.22 -42.57
N ILE A 454 19.84 11.82 -41.90
CA ILE A 454 20.14 11.54 -40.50
C ILE A 454 18.93 11.90 -39.61
N LEU A 455 18.33 13.07 -39.83
CA LEU A 455 17.15 13.49 -39.08
C LEU A 455 15.93 12.60 -39.36
N ILE A 456 15.68 12.21 -40.62
CA ILE A 456 14.61 11.26 -40.95
C ILE A 456 14.85 9.93 -40.25
N PHE A 457 16.08 9.42 -40.24
CA PHE A 457 16.43 8.18 -39.55
C PHE A 457 16.16 8.29 -38.04
N LEU A 458 16.60 9.38 -37.41
CA LEU A 458 16.35 9.65 -35.98
C LEU A 458 14.86 9.80 -35.65
N LEU A 459 14.05 10.33 -36.56
CA LEU A 459 12.61 10.42 -36.39
C LEU A 459 11.92 9.07 -36.64
N ALA A 460 12.42 8.28 -37.59
CA ALA A 460 11.90 6.95 -37.88
C ALA A 460 12.08 6.00 -36.69
N THR A 461 13.20 6.05 -35.97
CA THR A 461 13.38 5.23 -34.76
C THR A 461 12.37 5.57 -33.66
N MET A 462 11.80 6.77 -33.65
CA MET A 462 10.75 7.17 -32.71
C MET A 462 9.35 6.69 -33.08
N THR A 463 9.15 6.15 -34.29
CA THR A 463 7.86 5.53 -34.63
C THR A 463 7.65 4.21 -33.89
N PHE A 464 8.73 3.58 -33.40
CA PHE A 464 8.63 2.41 -32.55
C PHE A 464 8.33 2.82 -31.10
N PRO A 465 7.29 2.23 -30.47
CA PRO A 465 7.04 2.41 -29.05
C PRO A 465 8.25 1.96 -28.23
N ALA A 466 8.57 2.68 -27.15
CA ALA A 466 9.71 2.37 -26.29
C ALA A 466 9.62 0.96 -25.68
N GLU A 467 8.39 0.48 -25.47
CA GLU A 467 8.06 -0.84 -24.93
C GLU A 467 8.52 -1.96 -25.87
N VAL A 468 8.43 -1.77 -27.19
CA VAL A 468 8.90 -2.75 -28.18
C VAL A 468 10.43 -2.89 -28.12
N LEU A 469 11.12 -1.79 -27.82
CA LEU A 469 12.58 -1.76 -27.70
C LEU A 469 13.08 -2.28 -26.34
N MET A 470 12.20 -2.54 -25.37
CA MET A 470 12.64 -2.98 -24.03
C MET A 470 13.37 -4.33 -24.04
N ILE A 471 12.86 -5.34 -24.74
CA ILE A 471 13.51 -6.66 -24.80
C ILE A 471 14.86 -6.57 -25.52
N PRO A 472 14.97 -5.96 -26.72
CA PRO A 472 16.27 -5.73 -27.35
C PRO A 472 17.25 -4.96 -26.45
N ASN A 473 16.79 -3.89 -25.79
CA ASN A 473 17.62 -3.10 -24.89
C ASN A 473 18.10 -3.93 -23.70
N PHE A 474 17.25 -4.76 -23.11
CA PHE A 474 17.65 -5.66 -22.03
C PHE A 474 18.76 -6.62 -22.45
N LEU A 475 18.58 -7.29 -23.60
CA LEU A 475 19.56 -8.24 -24.12
C LEU A 475 20.88 -7.54 -24.45
N MET A 476 20.82 -6.34 -25.03
CA MET A 476 21.99 -5.49 -25.30
C MET A 476 22.73 -5.12 -24.01
N ILE A 477 22.01 -4.78 -22.94
CA ILE A 477 22.61 -4.37 -21.66
C ILE A 477 23.18 -5.56 -20.87
N LYS A 478 22.50 -6.70 -20.94
CA LYS A 478 22.96 -7.96 -20.33
C LYS A 478 24.22 -8.49 -21.01
N ASN A 479 24.32 -8.37 -22.34
CA ASN A 479 25.46 -8.83 -23.14
C ASN A 479 26.11 -7.66 -23.89
N PHE A 480 26.53 -6.62 -23.17
CA PHE A 480 27.01 -5.39 -23.79
C PHE A 480 28.35 -5.59 -24.49
N PRO A 481 28.46 -5.30 -25.80
CA PRO A 481 29.65 -5.60 -26.59
C PRO A 481 30.74 -4.53 -26.43
N LEU A 482 31.22 -4.32 -25.19
CA LEU A 482 32.17 -3.25 -24.85
C LEU A 482 33.43 -3.26 -25.72
N ALA A 483 34.01 -4.44 -25.96
CA ALA A 483 35.21 -4.58 -26.79
C ALA A 483 34.97 -4.12 -28.23
N ALA A 484 33.81 -4.45 -28.80
CA ALA A 484 33.45 -4.02 -30.14
C ALA A 484 33.24 -2.50 -30.22
N VAL A 485 32.59 -1.90 -29.21
CA VAL A 485 32.38 -0.45 -29.13
C VAL A 485 33.73 0.28 -29.03
N LEU A 486 34.63 -0.15 -28.14
CA LEU A 486 35.96 0.45 -28.00
C LEU A 486 36.78 0.36 -29.29
N LEU A 487 36.69 -0.78 -29.98
CA LEU A 487 37.36 -0.97 -31.27
C LEU A 487 36.79 -0.06 -32.36
N VAL A 488 35.46 0.11 -32.42
CA VAL A 488 34.81 1.04 -33.36
C VAL A 488 35.26 2.47 -33.07
N VAL A 489 35.17 2.91 -31.82
CA VAL A 489 35.56 4.27 -31.43
C VAL A 489 37.06 4.50 -31.71
N GLY A 490 37.92 3.55 -31.34
CA GLY A 490 39.35 3.62 -31.62
C GLY A 490 39.65 3.70 -33.10
N ALA A 491 38.98 2.89 -33.92
CA ALA A 491 39.12 2.92 -35.38
C ALA A 491 38.61 4.24 -35.98
N MET A 492 37.50 4.79 -35.47
CA MET A 492 36.98 6.09 -35.91
C MET A 492 37.92 7.24 -35.55
N VAL A 493 38.49 7.23 -34.33
CA VAL A 493 39.48 8.24 -33.91
C VAL A 493 40.75 8.13 -34.73
N LEU A 494 41.26 6.90 -34.93
CA LEU A 494 42.44 6.66 -35.78
C LEU A 494 42.17 7.13 -37.21
N PHE A 495 41.00 6.82 -37.76
CA PHE A 495 40.59 7.28 -39.08
C PHE A 495 40.51 8.81 -39.15
N PHE A 496 39.95 9.46 -38.14
CA PHE A 496 39.90 10.92 -38.04
C PHE A 496 41.31 11.54 -38.00
N VAL A 497 42.22 11.01 -37.18
CA VAL A 497 43.60 11.50 -37.09
C VAL A 497 44.36 11.27 -38.40
N LEU A 498 44.19 10.10 -39.03
CA LEU A 498 44.81 9.77 -40.32
C LEU A 498 44.29 10.68 -41.43
N THR A 499 42.99 10.97 -41.46
CA THR A 499 42.42 11.90 -42.45
C THR A 499 42.86 13.33 -42.23
N GLN A 500 43.04 13.79 -40.99
CA GLN A 500 43.59 15.13 -40.71
C GLN A 500 45.08 15.24 -41.09
N THR A 501 45.87 14.18 -40.92
CA THR A 501 47.32 14.18 -41.19
C THR A 501 47.66 13.88 -42.66
N LEU A 502 46.93 12.97 -43.31
CA LEU A 502 47.16 12.51 -44.69
C LEU A 502 46.20 13.13 -45.71
N GLY A 503 45.17 13.87 -45.27
CA GLY A 503 44.04 14.33 -46.08
C GLY A 503 44.34 15.24 -47.26
N LYS A 504 45.57 15.77 -47.39
CA LYS A 504 46.01 16.47 -48.61
C LYS A 504 46.42 15.52 -49.75
N ARG A 505 46.57 14.20 -49.51
CA ARG A 505 47.12 13.23 -50.48
C ARG A 505 46.16 12.13 -50.93
N ILE A 506 45.01 11.93 -50.26
CA ILE A 506 44.08 10.81 -50.56
C ILE A 506 42.64 11.32 -50.59
N PRO A 507 41.82 10.98 -51.61
CA PRO A 507 40.42 11.39 -51.67
C PRO A 507 39.60 10.78 -50.52
N LEU A 508 38.77 11.62 -49.87
CA LEU A 508 37.97 11.30 -48.68
C LEU A 508 37.09 10.04 -48.86
N ALA A 509 36.56 9.82 -50.06
CA ALA A 509 35.72 8.66 -50.36
C ALA A 509 36.50 7.33 -50.29
N LEU A 510 37.77 7.32 -50.70
CA LEU A 510 38.63 6.12 -50.68
C LEU A 510 39.10 5.80 -49.26
N SER A 511 39.44 6.82 -48.47
CA SER A 511 39.84 6.62 -47.07
C SER A 511 38.65 6.15 -46.22
N ALA A 512 37.46 6.72 -46.42
CA ALA A 512 36.24 6.31 -45.70
C ALA A 512 35.82 4.87 -46.03
N THR A 513 35.86 4.47 -47.29
CA THR A 513 35.53 3.08 -47.71
C THR A 513 36.53 2.07 -47.17
N LEU A 514 37.83 2.37 -47.18
CA LEU A 514 38.86 1.53 -46.56
C LEU A 514 38.66 1.42 -45.05
N ALA A 515 38.35 2.53 -44.36
CA ALA A 515 38.11 2.50 -42.92
C ALA A 515 36.86 1.68 -42.56
N LEU A 516 35.76 1.85 -43.29
CA LEU A 516 34.53 1.04 -43.13
C LEU A 516 34.78 -0.44 -43.42
N ALA A 517 35.53 -0.77 -44.46
CA ALA A 517 35.89 -2.16 -44.78
C ALA A 517 36.79 -2.78 -43.70
N THR A 518 37.79 -2.03 -43.22
CA THR A 518 38.70 -2.49 -42.15
C THR A 518 37.92 -2.72 -40.86
N LEU A 519 37.02 -1.79 -40.52
CA LEU A 519 36.14 -1.91 -39.36
C LEU A 519 35.19 -3.11 -39.49
N ALA A 520 34.57 -3.31 -40.65
CA ALA A 520 33.70 -4.45 -40.91
C ALA A 520 34.45 -5.79 -40.76
N VAL A 521 35.69 -5.87 -41.25
CA VAL A 521 36.54 -7.07 -41.08
C VAL A 521 36.89 -7.31 -39.61
N LEU A 522 37.24 -6.26 -38.86
CA LEU A 522 37.55 -6.37 -37.43
C LEU A 522 36.33 -6.81 -36.62
N LEU A 523 35.13 -6.29 -36.93
CA LEU A 523 33.88 -6.65 -36.27
C LEU A 523 33.41 -8.07 -36.61
N LEU A 524 33.38 -8.43 -37.91
CA LEU A 524 32.81 -9.69 -38.37
C LEU A 524 33.77 -10.88 -38.20
N LYS A 525 35.08 -10.66 -38.31
CA LYS A 525 36.09 -11.73 -38.28
C LYS A 525 37.09 -11.57 -37.13
N GLY A 526 37.52 -10.34 -36.83
CA GLY A 526 38.54 -10.07 -35.81
C GLY A 526 38.11 -10.40 -34.39
N LEU A 527 36.99 -9.83 -33.93
CA LEU A 527 36.46 -10.06 -32.58
C LEU A 527 36.09 -11.54 -32.33
N PRO A 528 35.32 -12.24 -33.19
CA PRO A 528 35.01 -13.65 -32.97
C PRO A 528 36.24 -14.58 -33.02
N TRP A 529 37.30 -14.18 -33.72
CA TRP A 529 38.59 -14.89 -33.69
C TRP A 529 39.32 -14.65 -32.38
N LEU A 530 39.34 -13.41 -31.88
CA LEU A 530 39.96 -13.03 -30.61
C LEU A 530 39.29 -13.73 -29.42
N GLU A 531 37.95 -13.76 -29.40
CA GLU A 531 37.16 -14.46 -28.38
C GLU A 531 37.55 -15.94 -28.29
N ARG A 532 37.54 -16.62 -29.45
CA ARG A 532 37.88 -18.05 -29.54
C ARG A 532 39.34 -18.34 -29.18
N LYS A 533 40.27 -17.44 -29.54
CA LYS A 533 41.70 -17.64 -29.29
C LYS A 533 42.11 -17.34 -27.85
N MET A 534 41.54 -16.31 -27.24
CA MET A 534 41.93 -15.84 -25.89
C MET A 534 41.00 -16.35 -24.78
N ASN A 535 39.87 -16.98 -25.11
CA ASN A 535 38.87 -17.47 -24.16
C ASN A 535 38.40 -16.38 -23.17
N LEU A 536 38.41 -15.12 -23.60
CA LEU A 536 37.94 -13.96 -22.84
C LEU A 536 36.54 -13.58 -23.33
N PRO A 537 35.55 -13.41 -22.44
CA PRO A 537 34.24 -12.89 -22.84
C PRO A 537 34.40 -11.44 -23.33
N LEU A 538 34.10 -11.21 -24.61
CA LEU A 538 34.17 -9.88 -25.25
C LEU A 538 32.98 -8.98 -24.91
N SER A 539 31.94 -9.57 -24.31
CA SER A 539 30.78 -8.86 -23.79
C SER A 539 30.79 -8.84 -22.27
N VAL A 540 30.31 -7.74 -21.71
CA VAL A 540 30.17 -7.54 -20.26
C VAL A 540 28.72 -7.25 -19.93
N SER A 541 28.25 -7.70 -18.77
CA SER A 541 26.94 -7.28 -18.30
C SER A 541 27.07 -5.90 -17.65
N LEU A 542 26.28 -4.94 -18.13
CA LEU A 542 26.16 -3.63 -17.49
C LEU A 542 24.99 -3.58 -16.49
N MET A 543 24.25 -4.67 -16.30
CA MET A 543 23.12 -4.73 -15.36
C MET A 543 23.52 -4.26 -13.96
N ASN A 544 22.58 -3.64 -13.24
CA ASN A 544 22.84 -3.04 -11.92
C ASN A 544 23.93 -1.95 -11.93
N THR A 545 24.09 -1.20 -13.02
CA THR A 545 24.99 -0.04 -13.08
C THR A 545 24.27 1.20 -13.63
N PHE A 546 24.77 2.40 -13.31
CA PHE A 546 24.23 3.64 -13.88
C PHE A 546 24.39 3.72 -15.40
N TRP A 547 25.46 3.12 -15.95
CA TRP A 547 25.66 3.08 -17.40
C TRP A 547 24.54 2.35 -18.11
N ALA A 548 24.00 1.28 -17.50
CA ALA A 548 22.90 0.56 -18.09
C ALA A 548 21.60 1.38 -18.17
N LEU A 549 21.41 2.34 -17.27
CA LEU A 549 20.25 3.24 -17.26
C LEU A 549 20.40 4.41 -18.23
N VAL A 550 21.63 4.88 -18.47
CA VAL A 550 21.90 6.12 -19.23
C VAL A 550 22.23 5.84 -20.70
N LEU A 551 22.99 4.79 -21.01
CA LEU A 551 23.48 4.54 -22.36
C LEU A 551 22.38 4.41 -23.43
N PRO A 552 21.26 3.69 -23.20
CA PRO A 552 20.21 3.56 -24.21
C PRO A 552 19.57 4.90 -24.61
N GLY A 553 19.53 5.86 -23.68
CA GLY A 553 18.93 7.18 -23.87
C GLY A 553 19.94 8.30 -24.18
N LEU A 554 21.23 7.97 -24.32
CA LEU A 554 22.33 8.94 -24.40
C LEU A 554 22.24 9.88 -25.60
N ALA A 555 21.78 9.37 -26.74
CA ALA A 555 21.47 10.16 -27.93
C ALA A 555 19.97 10.09 -28.21
N ASN A 556 19.29 11.24 -28.13
CA ASN A 556 17.84 11.31 -28.32
C ASN A 556 17.51 12.01 -29.64
N GLY A 557 16.89 11.28 -30.58
CA GLY A 557 16.55 11.78 -31.91
C GLY A 557 15.70 13.05 -31.90
N TYR A 558 14.68 13.11 -31.04
CA TYR A 558 13.83 14.29 -30.88
C TYR A 558 14.58 15.49 -30.36
N GLY A 559 15.40 15.30 -29.31
CA GLY A 559 16.20 16.39 -28.74
C GLY A 559 17.17 16.97 -29.75
N ILE A 560 17.83 16.11 -30.52
CA ILE A 560 18.74 16.51 -31.61
C ILE A 560 17.98 17.28 -32.70
N PHE A 561 16.83 16.77 -33.15
CA PHE A 561 15.99 17.43 -34.16
C PHE A 561 15.53 18.82 -33.72
N LEU A 562 15.01 18.93 -32.50
CA LEU A 562 14.51 20.18 -31.92
C LEU A 562 15.64 21.22 -31.77
N LEU A 563 16.79 20.80 -31.23
CA LEU A 563 17.96 21.67 -31.06
C LEU A 563 18.53 22.11 -32.41
N LYS A 564 18.57 21.23 -33.40
CA LYS A 564 19.04 21.56 -34.76
C LYS A 564 18.14 22.62 -35.39
N GLY A 565 16.82 22.46 -35.30
CA GLY A 565 15.87 23.48 -35.78
C GLY A 565 16.04 24.83 -35.08
N PHE A 566 16.33 24.84 -33.77
CA PHE A 566 16.60 26.06 -33.03
C PHE A 566 17.94 26.69 -33.39
N PHE A 567 19.01 25.91 -33.49
CA PHE A 567 20.34 26.42 -33.86
C PHE A 567 20.35 27.03 -35.27
N ASP A 568 19.62 26.43 -36.23
CA ASP A 568 19.46 26.98 -37.58
C ASP A 568 18.73 28.34 -37.60
N SER A 569 17.94 28.63 -36.56
CA SER A 569 17.22 29.91 -36.43
C SER A 569 18.06 31.02 -35.77
N LEU A 570 19.24 30.69 -35.24
CA LEU A 570 20.12 31.68 -34.63
C LEU A 570 20.72 32.60 -35.70
N PRO A 571 20.86 33.92 -35.42
CA PRO A 571 21.40 34.87 -36.40
C PRO A 571 22.81 34.49 -36.84
N PRO A 572 23.06 34.26 -38.15
CA PRO A 572 24.36 33.86 -38.66
C PRO A 572 25.43 34.94 -38.42
N GLU A 573 25.04 36.21 -38.33
CA GLU A 573 25.92 37.37 -38.16
C GLU A 573 26.73 37.29 -36.86
N LEU A 574 26.17 36.69 -35.81
CA LEU A 574 26.87 36.50 -34.53
C LEU A 574 28.05 35.52 -34.66
N TYR A 575 27.90 34.51 -35.53
CA TYR A 575 28.96 33.54 -35.79
C TYR A 575 30.01 34.12 -36.74
N GLU A 576 29.60 34.93 -37.72
CA GLU A 576 30.52 35.67 -38.61
C GLU A 576 31.37 36.67 -37.82
N ALA A 577 30.77 37.41 -36.88
CA ALA A 577 31.50 38.29 -35.97
C ALA A 577 32.50 37.51 -35.11
N GLY A 578 32.09 36.37 -34.54
CA GLY A 578 32.99 35.50 -33.77
C GLY A 578 34.17 34.98 -34.60
N LEU A 579 33.94 34.64 -35.87
CA LEU A 579 35.02 34.24 -36.78
C LEU A 579 35.98 35.39 -37.09
N ILE A 580 35.48 36.62 -37.28
CA ILE A 580 36.30 37.82 -37.46
C ILE A 580 37.16 38.09 -36.22
N ASP A 581 36.60 37.87 -35.02
CA ASP A 581 37.31 37.97 -33.73
C ASP A 581 38.27 36.80 -33.45
N GLY A 582 38.40 35.84 -34.38
CA GLY A 582 39.28 34.68 -34.25
C GLY A 582 38.79 33.60 -33.27
N ALA A 583 37.50 33.61 -32.90
CA ALA A 583 36.93 32.60 -32.02
C ALA A 583 36.84 31.23 -32.73
N GLY A 584 37.41 30.19 -32.11
CA GLY A 584 37.25 28.81 -32.59
C GLY A 584 35.84 28.27 -32.39
N GLU A 585 35.46 27.22 -33.13
CA GLU A 585 34.11 26.62 -33.11
C GLU A 585 33.64 26.19 -31.71
N LEU A 586 34.52 25.59 -30.89
CA LEU A 586 34.18 25.22 -29.51
C LEU A 586 33.90 26.45 -28.63
N THR A 587 34.61 27.55 -28.91
CA THR A 587 34.40 28.82 -28.21
C THR A 587 33.05 29.43 -28.60
N MET A 588 32.72 29.43 -29.90
CA MET A 588 31.42 29.90 -30.39
C MET A 588 30.27 29.06 -29.83
N PHE A 589 30.41 27.72 -29.80
CA PHE A 589 29.43 26.83 -29.20
C PHE A 589 29.13 27.19 -27.73
N TRP A 590 30.16 27.30 -26.89
CA TRP A 590 29.97 27.56 -25.44
C TRP A 590 29.63 29.01 -25.11
N ARG A 591 30.13 29.99 -25.87
CA ARG A 591 29.96 31.43 -25.56
C ARG A 591 28.80 32.09 -26.31
N ILE A 592 28.39 31.57 -27.46
CA ILE A 592 27.33 32.14 -28.30
C ILE A 592 26.12 31.20 -28.32
N THR A 593 26.27 29.99 -28.86
CA THR A 593 25.15 29.06 -29.10
C THR A 593 24.46 28.65 -27.81
N MET A 594 25.20 28.11 -26.83
CA MET A 594 24.62 27.58 -25.59
C MET A 594 23.90 28.65 -24.74
N PRO A 595 24.45 29.87 -24.54
CA PRO A 595 23.75 30.92 -23.80
C PRO A 595 22.47 31.41 -24.46
N MET A 596 22.44 31.52 -25.80
CA MET A 596 21.23 31.89 -26.55
C MET A 596 20.19 30.77 -26.55
N SER A 597 20.64 29.52 -26.40
CA SER A 597 19.80 28.33 -26.43
C SER A 597 19.26 27.93 -25.06
N LYS A 598 19.46 28.72 -24.01
CA LYS A 598 18.93 28.45 -22.66
C LYS A 598 17.43 28.05 -22.64
N PRO A 599 16.53 28.71 -23.38
CA PRO A 599 15.12 28.34 -23.35
C PRO A 599 14.86 26.94 -23.91
N ILE A 600 15.49 26.59 -25.04
CA ILE A 600 15.32 25.27 -25.66
C ILE A 600 16.04 24.18 -24.87
N LEU A 601 17.21 24.47 -24.29
CA LEU A 601 17.94 23.55 -23.41
C LEU A 601 17.14 23.24 -22.13
N ALA A 602 16.37 24.20 -21.60
CA ALA A 602 15.49 23.95 -20.47
C ALA A 602 14.36 22.96 -20.82
N VAL A 603 13.83 23.01 -22.05
CA VAL A 603 12.85 22.04 -22.55
C VAL A 603 13.48 20.64 -22.63
N ILE A 604 14.70 20.53 -23.18
CA ILE A 604 15.44 19.27 -23.25
C ILE A 604 15.74 18.71 -21.85
N ALA A 605 16.18 19.57 -20.92
CA ALA A 605 16.44 19.18 -19.54
C ALA A 605 15.18 18.66 -18.84
N LEU A 606 14.04 19.34 -19.01
CA LEU A 606 12.77 18.92 -18.43
C LEU A 606 12.32 17.55 -18.98
N GLY A 607 12.46 17.34 -20.30
CA GLY A 607 12.17 16.05 -20.92
C GLY A 607 13.08 14.94 -20.41
N ALA A 608 14.38 15.21 -20.27
CA ALA A 608 15.35 14.26 -19.72
C ALA A 608 15.09 13.92 -18.25
N PHE A 609 14.73 14.91 -17.42
CA PHE A 609 14.29 14.70 -16.04
C PHE A 609 13.03 13.81 -15.99
N GLY A 610 12.00 14.15 -16.76
CA GLY A 610 10.74 13.39 -16.79
C GLY A 610 10.95 11.95 -17.24
N SER A 611 11.80 11.74 -18.25
CA SER A 611 12.20 10.42 -18.73
C SER A 611 12.90 9.61 -17.64
N ALA A 612 13.97 10.14 -17.03
CA ALA A 612 14.72 9.41 -16.00
C ALA A 612 13.89 9.14 -14.74
N TYR A 613 13.13 10.13 -14.27
CA TYR A 613 12.32 9.98 -13.07
C TYR A 613 11.15 9.00 -13.27
N GLY A 614 10.55 9.00 -14.47
CA GLY A 614 9.43 8.13 -14.84
C GLY A 614 9.83 6.76 -15.40
N ALA A 615 11.13 6.45 -15.55
CA ALA A 615 11.63 5.22 -16.18
C ALA A 615 11.50 3.96 -15.30
N PHE A 616 10.31 3.73 -14.72
CA PHE A 616 10.01 2.59 -13.86
C PHE A 616 10.29 1.25 -14.55
N MET A 617 9.66 0.99 -15.70
CA MET A 617 9.76 -0.30 -16.39
C MET A 617 11.20 -0.62 -16.82
N HIS A 618 11.94 0.40 -17.26
CA HIS A 618 13.35 0.25 -17.65
C HIS A 618 14.23 -0.07 -16.45
N ALA A 619 14.09 0.69 -15.35
CA ALA A 619 14.87 0.48 -14.14
C ALA A 619 14.56 -0.86 -13.47
N PHE A 620 13.28 -1.24 -13.37
CA PHE A 620 12.85 -2.51 -12.78
C PHE A 620 13.46 -3.72 -13.50
N LEU A 621 13.57 -3.64 -14.82
CA LEU A 621 14.03 -4.74 -15.65
C LEU A 621 15.57 -4.89 -15.66
N ILE A 622 16.31 -3.78 -15.58
CA ILE A 622 17.78 -3.74 -15.67
C ILE A 622 18.48 -3.76 -14.31
N CYS A 623 17.88 -3.12 -13.31
CA CYS A 623 18.37 -3.07 -11.94
C CYS A 623 17.65 -4.12 -11.11
N GLN A 624 18.14 -5.36 -11.14
CA GLN A 624 17.61 -6.47 -10.35
C GLN A 624 18.10 -6.45 -8.88
N ASP A 625 19.24 -5.82 -8.59
CA ASP A 625 19.74 -5.64 -7.22
C ASP A 625 19.00 -4.47 -6.53
N PRO A 626 18.33 -4.70 -5.38
CA PRO A 626 17.66 -3.65 -4.61
C PRO A 626 18.55 -2.45 -4.26
N LYS A 627 19.87 -2.61 -4.18
CA LYS A 627 20.81 -1.50 -3.95
C LYS A 627 20.84 -0.48 -5.09
N MET A 628 20.42 -0.88 -6.28
CA MET A 628 20.38 -0.09 -7.51
C MET A 628 18.96 0.27 -7.96
N TRP A 629 17.95 0.00 -7.15
CA TRP A 629 16.58 0.39 -7.45
C TRP A 629 16.39 1.91 -7.37
N THR A 630 15.63 2.45 -8.31
CA THR A 630 15.16 3.83 -8.28
C THR A 630 13.96 3.97 -7.36
N LEU A 631 13.60 5.21 -7.01
CA LEU A 631 12.47 5.52 -6.15
C LEU A 631 11.17 4.89 -6.69
N MET A 632 10.93 4.95 -8.00
CA MET A 632 9.72 4.38 -8.61
C MET A 632 9.63 2.86 -8.44
N VAL A 633 10.78 2.16 -8.45
CA VAL A 633 10.80 0.70 -8.24
C VAL A 633 10.46 0.36 -6.78
N PHE A 634 11.03 1.08 -5.81
CA PHE A 634 10.67 0.90 -4.40
C PHE A 634 9.23 1.28 -4.10
N LEU A 635 8.70 2.34 -4.72
CA LEU A 635 7.30 2.70 -4.56
C LEU A 635 6.38 1.64 -5.19
N TYR A 636 6.80 0.96 -6.25
CA TYR A 636 6.07 -0.18 -6.77
C TYR A 636 6.05 -1.35 -5.78
N GLU A 637 7.18 -1.68 -5.14
CA GLU A 637 7.20 -2.68 -4.06
C GLU A 637 6.26 -2.28 -2.90
N PHE A 638 6.32 -1.01 -2.48
CA PHE A 638 5.39 -0.47 -1.48
C PHE A 638 3.92 -0.69 -1.90
N GLN A 639 3.59 -0.51 -3.18
CA GLN A 639 2.24 -0.74 -3.67
C GLN A 639 1.77 -2.19 -3.58
N GLN A 640 2.68 -3.15 -3.69
CA GLN A 640 2.34 -4.57 -3.53
C GLN A 640 2.11 -4.96 -2.07
N LEU A 641 2.68 -4.21 -1.12
CA LEU A 641 2.68 -4.54 0.30
C LEU A 641 1.64 -3.77 1.12
N HIS A 642 1.02 -2.72 0.56
CA HIS A 642 0.18 -1.78 1.32
C HIS A 642 -1.21 -1.55 0.69
N ILE A 643 -2.18 -1.15 1.52
CA ILE A 643 -3.55 -0.83 1.08
C ILE A 643 -3.65 0.38 0.15
N VAL A 644 -4.74 0.43 -0.62
CA VAL A 644 -5.05 1.49 -1.59
C VAL A 644 -4.85 2.92 -1.04
N PRO A 645 -5.33 3.32 0.15
CA PRO A 645 -5.07 4.69 0.65
C PRO A 645 -3.59 5.03 0.84
N MET A 646 -2.78 4.08 1.33
CA MET A 646 -1.34 4.26 1.45
C MET A 646 -0.67 4.31 0.07
N VAL A 647 -1.15 3.51 -0.88
CA VAL A 647 -0.73 3.60 -2.29
C VAL A 647 -1.03 4.98 -2.87
N MET A 648 -2.22 5.53 -2.63
CA MET A 648 -2.56 6.88 -3.09
C MET A 648 -1.64 7.93 -2.46
N ALA A 649 -1.30 7.79 -1.17
CA ALA A 649 -0.31 8.64 -0.53
C ALA A 649 1.08 8.50 -1.14
N SER A 650 1.51 7.28 -1.51
CA SER A 650 2.80 7.05 -2.14
C SER A 650 2.88 7.67 -3.54
N LEU A 651 1.79 7.63 -4.30
CA LEU A 651 1.66 8.31 -5.60
C LEU A 651 1.66 9.84 -5.47
N VAL A 652 1.01 10.39 -4.43
CA VAL A 652 1.09 11.84 -4.13
C VAL A 652 2.53 12.24 -3.83
N VAL A 653 3.25 11.46 -3.01
CA VAL A 653 4.67 11.70 -2.71
C VAL A 653 5.53 11.60 -3.98
N ALA A 654 5.26 10.63 -4.85
CA ALA A 654 5.94 10.47 -6.14
C ALA A 654 5.70 11.66 -7.09
N ALA A 655 4.57 12.36 -6.98
CA ALA A 655 4.27 13.54 -7.79
C ALA A 655 4.95 14.83 -7.29
N LEU A 656 5.46 14.86 -6.05
CA LEU A 656 6.05 16.09 -5.48
C LEU A 656 7.29 16.58 -6.23
N PRO A 657 8.28 15.74 -6.59
CA PRO A 657 9.48 16.21 -7.28
C PRO A 657 9.18 16.79 -8.66
N THR A 658 8.27 16.17 -9.42
CA THR A 658 7.87 16.67 -10.75
C THR A 658 7.12 17.99 -10.65
N LEU A 659 6.22 18.12 -9.67
CA LEU A 659 5.51 19.37 -9.39
C LEU A 659 6.48 20.49 -9.00
N LEU A 660 7.46 20.21 -8.15
CA LEU A 660 8.46 21.18 -7.73
C LEU A 660 9.32 21.66 -8.90
N VAL A 661 9.78 20.73 -9.75
CA VAL A 661 10.51 21.07 -10.98
C VAL A 661 9.65 21.94 -11.90
N PHE A 662 8.36 21.62 -12.07
CA PHE A 662 7.45 22.44 -12.87
C PHE A 662 7.30 23.86 -12.32
N ILE A 663 7.03 24.03 -11.01
CA ILE A 663 6.86 25.34 -10.37
C ILE A 663 8.10 26.22 -10.56
N VAL A 664 9.29 25.64 -10.47
CA VAL A 664 10.57 26.34 -10.66
C VAL A 664 10.80 26.67 -12.15
N CYS A 665 10.48 25.75 -13.06
CA CYS A 665 10.81 25.89 -14.49
C CYS A 665 9.73 26.58 -15.34
N GLN A 666 8.49 26.75 -14.87
CA GLN A 666 7.35 27.26 -15.65
C GLN A 666 7.63 28.58 -16.38
N ASN A 667 8.31 29.53 -15.73
CA ASN A 667 8.64 30.84 -16.31
C ASN A 667 9.62 30.73 -17.49
N ILE A 668 10.51 29.74 -17.45
CA ILE A 668 11.50 29.48 -18.52
C ILE A 668 10.79 28.78 -19.69
N ILE A 669 9.92 27.81 -19.40
CA ILE A 669 9.13 27.08 -20.40
C ILE A 669 8.27 28.04 -21.22
N LEU A 670 7.56 28.96 -20.54
CA LEU A 670 6.69 29.95 -21.20
C LEU A 670 7.46 30.90 -22.13
N ARG A 671 8.72 31.21 -21.82
CA ARG A 671 9.59 32.03 -22.66
C ARG A 671 10.17 31.26 -23.86
N GLY A 672 10.42 29.95 -23.71
CA GLY A 672 10.99 29.10 -24.76
C GLY A 672 10.03 28.67 -25.87
N ILE A 673 8.72 28.64 -25.58
CA ILE A 673 7.68 28.27 -26.57
C ILE A 673 7.40 29.43 -27.55
N VAL A 674 7.68 30.67 -27.16
CA VAL A 674 7.54 31.83 -28.04
C VAL A 674 8.77 31.90 -28.93
N ILE A 675 8.65 31.36 -30.15
CA ILE A 675 9.63 31.60 -31.23
C ILE A 675 9.83 33.13 -31.29
N PRO A 676 11.06 33.64 -31.15
CA PRO A 676 11.32 35.06 -31.31
C PRO A 676 10.97 35.43 -32.75
N THR A 677 9.78 35.99 -32.92
CA THR A 677 9.41 36.70 -34.14
C THR A 677 10.05 38.06 -33.99
N PHE A 678 11.16 38.28 -34.68
CA PHE A 678 11.72 39.61 -34.83
C PHE A 678 10.61 40.54 -35.34
N LYS A 679 10.42 41.65 -34.64
CA LYS A 679 9.62 42.77 -35.11
C LYS A 679 10.39 43.55 -36.16
#